data_AF-B9G8T6-F1
#
_entry.id   AF-B9G8T6-F1
#
_cell.length_a   1.000
_cell.length_b   1.000
_cell.length_c   1.000
_cell.angle_alpha   90.00
_cell.angle_beta   90.00
_cell.angle_gamma   90.00
#
_symmetry.space_group_name_H-M   'P 1'
#
loop_
_entity.id
_entity.type
_entity.pdbx_description
1 polymer ?
#
loop_
_entity_poly.entity_id
_entity_poly.type
_entity_poly.pdbx_seq_one_letter_code
_entity_poly.pdbx_strand_id
1 'polypeptide(L)'
;MAAPAVAGGSSQQNLTSSSGSSDDKQPSSSSPMECQLKKYLVLLATLVATVTYAAGLNPPGGSWLEDGGGGGRWQLAGDAILQDTNYWRYIVFYWFNAISFAASLVVVSLLFLLLHKGRPPPAPGDQAAHAHPGAGLNPPGGFWRSTEAAGDPVLPGLHPIRYKFFFFSNAISFIASLLAITFNVYYEKLDLKRIKFPLYGLTVTAILGLGGAYAAGSCRDSRHTGYVLGLIVPVLVCIFLQWFLVGSNAISLPFGTRGSKQYNNDLDKPCELIQLLAILAAIVAYQAGIDPPGGVWADNGASHSGDPILLTTHPRRYKVFFYFNSVAFVASLVIMVMLQNEFLVRSHVLEAAMILDLFCLIGAYAVGSCRDTSTSIYTVALAGGVLIYVVIHILFSTLEKKSDKQGEEDKIKEHQLEKKRELLLLVEILAATLTYQAGLTPPGGFWENDEFGHRAGFPVLLDKFPIRYKAFFYCNAASFMASVALIILLLNRNLYGPGIKCYALFVCMVAGMFGLIDAYAAGSSMHLRTSIVVLILVTVVFAAVVYVAIIGRGQRANINQHQSKQTQNQQTNKEDGMMDTPRQTQDQQEADMKKKADMMAKYLMLAGILAASVAYLTGLKPPGGLWRDEGNGHSAGNPVLYDIDKRRYNAFFYSNSTSFMASITVIVLLLRRMTKGDEHKLPLWPMHTAMLLDMLALLGAYAAGSTRNWCTFKDAILLLLPVLGFVVILFFWKKGGEEKHDGSK
;
A
#
# COMPACT_ATOMS: atom_id res chain seq x y z
N MET A 1 58.52 31.49 36.08
CA MET A 1 59.80 30.75 36.00
C MET A 1 60.39 30.72 37.39
N ALA A 2 60.70 29.63 38.05
CA ALA A 2 60.48 28.20 37.86
C ALA A 2 60.67 27.58 39.26
N ALA A 3 59.84 26.60 39.62
CA ALA A 3 60.17 25.59 40.62
C ALA A 3 61.13 24.56 39.96
N PRO A 4 61.80 23.63 40.69
CA PRO A 4 61.07 22.47 41.27
C PRO A 4 61.68 21.81 42.52
N ALA A 5 60.89 20.94 43.16
CA ALA A 5 61.21 19.70 43.93
C ALA A 5 60.07 19.48 44.95
N VAL A 6 59.53 18.28 45.22
CA VAL A 6 60.06 17.15 46.02
C VAL A 6 58.86 16.13 46.04
N ALA A 7 58.96 14.86 45.62
CA ALA A 7 59.57 13.63 46.20
C ALA A 7 58.73 12.87 47.27
N GLY A 8 58.74 11.53 47.14
CA GLY A 8 58.54 10.51 48.20
C GLY A 8 57.16 9.84 48.27
N GLY A 9 56.99 8.52 48.34
CA GLY A 9 57.92 7.38 48.40
C GLY A 9 57.20 6.09 48.88
N SER A 10 57.69 4.92 48.43
CA SER A 10 57.75 3.57 49.10
C SER A 10 56.47 2.87 49.62
N SER A 11 56.27 1.55 49.72
CA SER A 11 56.93 0.28 49.30
C SER A 11 56.05 -0.90 49.81
N GLN A 12 56.24 -2.10 49.22
CA GLN A 12 56.04 -3.47 49.77
C GLN A 12 54.65 -4.19 49.78
N GLN A 13 54.55 -5.16 48.85
CA GLN A 13 54.42 -6.63 49.02
C GLN A 13 53.40 -7.30 50.00
N ASN A 14 52.42 -7.97 49.37
CA ASN A 14 52.02 -9.40 49.45
C ASN A 14 51.37 -10.07 50.69
N LEU A 15 50.29 -10.82 50.35
CA LEU A 15 49.73 -12.07 50.89
C LEU A 15 48.82 -12.05 52.15
N THR A 16 47.50 -12.21 51.96
CA THR A 16 46.76 -13.50 52.17
C THR A 16 45.24 -13.39 51.90
N SER A 17 44.75 -14.35 51.10
CA SER A 17 43.41 -14.96 50.95
C SER A 17 42.16 -14.41 51.69
N SER A 18 41.06 -14.16 50.97
CA SER A 18 39.98 -15.15 50.76
C SER A 18 38.71 -14.58 50.06
N SER A 19 38.11 -15.45 49.23
CA SER A 19 36.69 -15.54 48.83
C SER A 19 35.98 -14.38 48.09
N GLY A 20 35.81 -14.59 46.77
CA GLY A 20 34.50 -14.64 46.11
C GLY A 20 33.75 -13.33 45.81
N SER A 21 33.64 -12.96 44.53
CA SER A 21 32.40 -12.33 44.01
C SER A 21 32.31 -12.46 42.48
N SER A 22 31.32 -13.23 42.06
CA SER A 22 30.39 -12.99 40.94
C SER A 22 30.86 -12.15 39.74
N ASP A 23 31.09 -12.85 38.62
CA ASP A 23 31.02 -12.32 37.26
C ASP A 23 29.58 -11.86 36.95
N ASP A 24 29.27 -10.58 37.21
CA ASP A 24 28.08 -9.92 36.65
C ASP A 24 28.35 -9.53 35.19
N LYS A 25 27.94 -10.41 34.27
CA LYS A 25 27.76 -10.05 32.85
C LYS A 25 26.62 -9.03 32.70
N GLN A 26 26.96 -7.75 32.64
CA GLN A 26 26.07 -6.70 32.12
C GLN A 26 25.56 -7.07 30.71
N PRO A 27 24.25 -7.01 30.44
CA PRO A 27 23.74 -7.22 29.09
C PRO A 27 24.05 -6.00 28.21
N SER A 28 24.69 -6.25 27.07
CA SER A 28 25.04 -5.26 26.06
C SER A 28 23.81 -4.49 25.57
N SER A 29 23.83 -3.16 25.72
CA SER A 29 22.84 -2.27 25.15
C SER A 29 23.03 -2.17 23.63
N SER A 30 22.14 -2.81 22.85
CA SER A 30 22.05 -2.60 21.40
C SER A 30 21.84 -1.11 21.09
N SER A 31 22.59 -0.54 20.14
CA SER A 31 22.58 0.89 19.85
C SER A 31 21.22 1.35 19.25
N PRO A 32 20.75 2.58 19.54
CA PRO A 32 19.50 3.15 18.98
C PRO A 32 19.41 3.09 17.45
N MET A 33 20.57 3.08 16.78
CA MET A 33 20.71 3.01 15.33
C MET A 33 20.24 1.66 14.76
N GLU A 34 20.47 0.55 15.48
CA GLU A 34 20.08 -0.80 15.03
C GLU A 34 18.54 -0.96 14.98
N CYS A 35 17.84 -0.32 15.90
CA CYS A 35 16.37 -0.37 15.97
C CYS A 35 15.72 0.47 14.87
N GLN A 36 16.24 1.67 14.59
CA GLN A 36 15.77 2.50 13.47
C GLN A 36 16.04 1.83 12.12
N LEU A 37 17.22 1.23 11.95
CA LEU A 37 17.56 0.49 10.74
C LEU A 37 16.57 -0.64 10.46
N LYS A 38 16.15 -1.40 11.49
CA LYS A 38 15.16 -2.49 11.34
C LYS A 38 13.82 -2.00 10.79
N LYS A 39 13.36 -0.80 11.19
CA LYS A 39 12.10 -0.20 10.70
C LYS A 39 12.14 0.10 9.22
N TYR A 40 13.15 0.85 8.79
CA TYR A 40 13.35 1.17 7.37
C TYR A 40 13.55 -0.09 6.53
N LEU A 41 14.21 -1.10 7.09
CA LEU A 41 14.43 -2.36 6.40
C LEU A 41 13.14 -3.16 6.18
N VAL A 42 12.19 -3.18 7.13
CA VAL A 42 10.87 -3.81 6.91
C VAL A 42 10.08 -3.07 5.82
N LEU A 43 10.02 -1.74 5.90
CA LEU A 43 9.29 -0.91 4.93
C LEU A 43 9.86 -1.09 3.51
N LEU A 44 11.18 -0.98 3.39
CA LEU A 44 11.89 -1.14 2.13
C LEU A 44 11.76 -2.56 1.58
N ALA A 45 11.94 -3.59 2.40
CA ALA A 45 11.80 -4.97 1.96
C ALA A 45 10.38 -5.26 1.48
N THR A 46 9.35 -4.77 2.18
CA THR A 46 7.96 -4.97 1.73
C THR A 46 7.66 -4.23 0.42
N LEU A 47 8.20 -3.02 0.25
CA LEU A 47 8.11 -2.27 -1.01
C LEU A 47 8.82 -3.01 -2.16
N VAL A 48 10.04 -3.49 -1.93
CA VAL A 48 10.79 -4.24 -2.96
C VAL A 48 10.05 -5.52 -3.30
N ALA A 49 9.55 -6.28 -2.32
CA ALA A 49 8.78 -7.50 -2.56
C ALA A 49 7.56 -7.24 -3.44
N THR A 50 6.82 -6.17 -3.17
CA THR A 50 5.61 -5.87 -3.94
C THR A 50 5.88 -5.38 -5.36
N VAL A 51 6.86 -4.49 -5.56
CA VAL A 51 7.26 -4.03 -6.90
C VAL A 51 7.80 -5.19 -7.75
N THR A 52 8.67 -6.02 -7.17
CA THR A 52 9.27 -7.17 -7.86
C THR A 52 8.23 -8.26 -8.16
N TYR A 53 7.25 -8.46 -7.28
CA TYR A 53 6.13 -9.36 -7.54
C TYR A 53 5.32 -8.91 -8.76
N ALA A 54 4.89 -7.63 -8.79
CA ALA A 54 4.14 -7.09 -9.91
C ALA A 54 4.93 -7.14 -11.23
N ALA A 55 6.21 -6.76 -11.18
CA ALA A 55 7.12 -6.76 -12.32
C ALA A 55 7.42 -8.16 -12.86
N GLY A 56 7.54 -9.16 -11.98
CA GLY A 56 7.80 -10.55 -12.38
C GLY A 56 6.59 -11.21 -13.05
N LEU A 57 5.36 -10.83 -12.69
CA LEU A 57 4.14 -11.35 -13.32
C LEU A 57 3.82 -10.65 -14.65
N ASN A 58 4.26 -9.41 -14.81
CA ASN A 58 4.01 -8.57 -15.99
C ASN A 58 5.34 -7.98 -16.51
N PRO A 59 6.11 -8.77 -17.28
CA PRO A 59 7.38 -8.30 -17.83
C PRO A 59 7.18 -7.12 -18.81
N PRO A 60 8.18 -6.25 -18.98
CA PRO A 60 8.14 -5.13 -19.92
C PRO A 60 7.85 -5.63 -21.34
N GLY A 61 7.05 -4.86 -22.09
CA GLY A 61 6.61 -5.24 -23.43
C GLY A 61 5.37 -6.15 -23.44
N GLY A 62 5.02 -6.79 -22.31
CA GLY A 62 3.85 -7.64 -22.20
C GLY A 62 4.08 -9.08 -22.67
N SER A 63 2.98 -9.76 -23.03
CA SER A 63 2.97 -11.14 -23.51
C SER A 63 2.56 -11.20 -24.97
N TRP A 64 3.01 -12.25 -25.67
CA TRP A 64 2.38 -12.69 -26.91
C TRP A 64 0.92 -13.10 -26.66
N LEU A 65 0.07 -12.84 -27.63
CA LEU A 65 -1.36 -13.12 -27.55
C LEU A 65 -1.81 -14.12 -28.61
N GLU A 66 -0.93 -14.62 -29.46
CA GLU A 66 -1.23 -15.64 -30.47
C GLU A 66 -0.01 -16.54 -30.65
N ASP A 67 -0.24 -17.78 -31.05
CA ASP A 67 0.83 -18.69 -31.47
C ASP A 67 1.29 -18.30 -32.87
N GLY A 68 2.58 -18.01 -33.05
CA GLY A 68 3.08 -17.38 -34.26
C GLY A 68 4.45 -17.88 -34.73
N GLY A 69 4.60 -18.00 -36.05
CA GLY A 69 5.84 -18.38 -36.74
C GLY A 69 6.42 -17.23 -37.56
N GLY A 70 6.64 -16.05 -36.98
CA GLY A 70 7.26 -14.91 -37.65
C GLY A 70 8.73 -14.76 -37.24
N GLY A 71 9.68 -15.10 -38.11
CA GLY A 71 11.11 -14.80 -37.89
C GLY A 71 11.96 -15.92 -37.27
N GLY A 72 11.70 -17.20 -37.60
CA GLY A 72 12.62 -18.32 -37.33
C GLY A 72 12.53 -18.97 -35.94
N ARG A 73 11.68 -18.47 -35.03
CA ARG A 73 11.39 -19.09 -33.73
C ARG A 73 9.88 -19.15 -33.48
N TRP A 74 9.38 -20.30 -33.00
CA TRP A 74 7.98 -20.46 -32.59
C TRP A 74 7.70 -19.59 -31.36
N GLN A 75 6.77 -18.64 -31.50
CA GLN A 75 6.28 -17.80 -30.42
C GLN A 75 5.03 -18.47 -29.83
N LEU A 76 5.02 -18.69 -28.52
CA LEU A 76 3.86 -19.23 -27.83
C LEU A 76 3.05 -18.08 -27.24
N ALA A 77 1.73 -18.12 -27.39
CA ALA A 77 0.86 -17.21 -26.69
C ALA A 77 1.19 -17.24 -25.19
N GLY A 78 1.03 -16.12 -24.52
CA GLY A 78 1.38 -15.99 -23.12
C GLY A 78 2.86 -15.85 -22.85
N ASP A 79 3.82 -16.13 -23.75
CA ASP A 79 5.27 -15.89 -23.54
C ASP A 79 5.63 -14.41 -23.50
N ALA A 80 6.70 -14.03 -22.79
CA ALA A 80 7.08 -12.62 -22.63
C ALA A 80 7.69 -12.11 -23.93
N ILE A 81 7.17 -11.00 -24.48
CA ILE A 81 7.70 -10.48 -25.75
C ILE A 81 9.19 -10.12 -25.63
N LEU A 82 9.61 -9.63 -24.45
CA LEU A 82 11.02 -9.34 -24.15
C LEU A 82 11.93 -10.58 -24.24
N GLN A 83 11.39 -11.78 -23.95
CA GLN A 83 12.14 -13.03 -24.03
C GLN A 83 12.58 -13.34 -25.47
N ASP A 84 11.72 -13.05 -26.44
CA ASP A 84 11.97 -13.37 -27.84
C ASP A 84 12.69 -12.24 -28.58
N THR A 85 12.33 -10.99 -28.27
CA THR A 85 12.97 -9.80 -28.87
C THR A 85 14.39 -9.57 -28.34
N ASN A 86 14.64 -9.78 -27.04
CA ASN A 86 15.96 -9.63 -26.45
C ASN A 86 16.15 -10.52 -25.21
N TYR A 87 16.45 -11.80 -25.47
CA TYR A 87 16.62 -12.83 -24.44
C TYR A 87 17.56 -12.42 -23.30
N TRP A 88 18.66 -11.73 -23.59
CA TRP A 88 19.63 -11.33 -22.56
C TRP A 88 19.04 -10.29 -21.59
N ARG A 89 18.31 -9.29 -22.12
CA ARG A 89 17.59 -8.31 -21.28
C ARG A 89 16.51 -8.98 -20.43
N TYR A 90 15.79 -9.93 -21.00
CA TYR A 90 14.79 -10.71 -20.28
C TYR A 90 15.40 -11.50 -19.11
N ILE A 91 16.47 -12.25 -19.35
CA ILE A 91 17.13 -13.05 -18.31
C ILE A 91 17.66 -12.16 -17.18
N VAL A 92 18.32 -11.05 -17.51
CA VAL A 92 18.79 -10.09 -16.49
C VAL A 92 17.59 -9.52 -15.71
N PHE A 93 16.56 -9.04 -16.39
CA PHE A 93 15.37 -8.49 -15.74
C PHE A 93 14.71 -9.51 -14.79
N TYR A 94 14.55 -10.75 -15.26
CA TYR A 94 13.92 -11.83 -14.51
C TYR A 94 14.71 -12.19 -13.24
N TRP A 95 16.00 -12.48 -13.36
CA TRP A 95 16.81 -12.90 -12.21
C TRP A 95 16.96 -11.82 -11.16
N PHE A 96 17.16 -10.55 -11.56
CA PHE A 96 17.23 -9.45 -10.61
C PHE A 96 15.91 -9.29 -9.83
N ASN A 97 14.75 -9.33 -10.52
CA ASN A 97 13.46 -9.24 -9.83
C ASN A 97 13.20 -10.45 -8.93
N ALA A 98 13.49 -11.68 -9.39
CA ALA A 98 13.28 -12.90 -8.61
C ALA A 98 14.16 -12.95 -7.35
N ILE A 99 15.45 -12.59 -7.47
CA ILE A 99 16.37 -12.51 -6.33
C ILE A 99 15.93 -11.42 -5.36
N SER A 100 15.58 -10.23 -5.86
CA SER A 100 15.11 -9.12 -5.02
C SER A 100 13.80 -9.46 -4.30
N PHE A 101 12.86 -10.15 -4.96
CA PHE A 101 11.63 -10.65 -4.33
C PHE A 101 11.93 -11.64 -3.20
N ALA A 102 12.71 -12.68 -3.50
CA ALA A 102 13.07 -13.72 -2.55
C ALA A 102 13.84 -13.18 -1.34
N ALA A 103 14.86 -12.35 -1.58
CA ALA A 103 15.64 -11.71 -0.53
C ALA A 103 14.77 -10.82 0.36
N SER A 104 13.81 -10.08 -0.23
CA SER A 104 12.90 -9.24 0.52
C SER A 104 12.01 -10.04 1.46
N LEU A 105 11.47 -11.19 1.02
CA LEU A 105 10.68 -12.07 1.89
C LEU A 105 11.50 -12.67 3.04
N VAL A 106 12.75 -13.06 2.78
CA VAL A 106 13.69 -13.51 3.82
C VAL A 106 13.93 -12.41 4.85
N VAL A 107 14.18 -11.18 4.39
CA VAL A 107 14.42 -10.03 5.26
C VAL A 107 13.19 -9.72 6.11
N VAL A 108 11.98 -9.70 5.53
CA VAL A 108 10.74 -9.50 6.30
C VAL A 108 10.56 -10.62 7.33
N SER A 109 10.80 -11.87 6.96
CA SER A 109 10.70 -13.03 7.85
C SER A 109 11.71 -12.97 9.01
N LEU A 110 12.97 -12.65 8.71
CA LEU A 110 14.03 -12.51 9.71
C LEU A 110 13.77 -11.36 10.67
N LEU A 111 13.40 -10.19 10.15
CA LEU A 111 13.07 -9.03 10.97
C LEU A 111 11.90 -9.34 11.89
N PHE A 112 10.87 -10.01 11.38
CA PHE A 112 9.71 -10.43 12.15
C PHE A 112 10.06 -11.36 13.32
N LEU A 113 11.01 -12.29 13.12
CA LEU A 113 11.46 -13.23 14.17
C LEU A 113 12.45 -12.60 15.16
N LEU A 114 13.39 -11.79 14.66
CA LEU A 114 14.44 -11.16 15.48
C LEU A 114 13.93 -9.96 16.29
N LEU A 115 12.86 -9.29 15.84
CA LEU A 115 12.28 -8.15 16.55
C LEU A 115 11.72 -8.51 17.93
N HIS A 116 11.53 -9.79 18.27
CA HIS A 116 11.05 -10.16 19.60
C HIS A 116 12.07 -9.89 20.74
N LYS A 117 13.38 -9.70 20.46
CA LYS A 117 14.44 -9.76 21.51
C LYS A 117 15.03 -8.44 22.07
N GLY A 118 14.71 -7.24 21.57
CA GLY A 118 15.34 -5.97 22.03
C GLY A 118 14.49 -5.02 22.89
N ARG A 119 15.11 -4.27 23.82
CA ARG A 119 14.58 -3.13 24.62
C ARG A 119 14.29 -1.91 23.71
N PRO A 120 13.37 -0.98 24.06
CA PRO A 120 12.94 0.04 23.11
C PRO A 120 13.82 1.30 23.13
N PRO A 121 13.84 2.05 22.02
CA PRO A 121 14.42 3.38 21.94
C PRO A 121 13.44 4.47 22.40
N PRO A 122 13.95 5.66 22.80
CA PRO A 122 13.12 6.87 22.89
C PRO A 122 12.55 7.18 21.50
N ALA A 123 11.32 7.70 21.43
CA ALA A 123 10.62 7.93 20.16
C ALA A 123 11.20 9.15 19.42
N PRO A 124 11.64 9.00 18.17
CA PRO A 124 11.62 10.07 17.17
C PRO A 124 10.34 9.93 16.34
N GLY A 125 9.82 11.06 15.87
CA GLY A 125 8.58 11.17 15.08
C GLY A 125 8.50 10.11 13.98
N ASP A 126 7.32 9.52 13.86
CA ASP A 126 7.00 8.56 12.81
C ASP A 126 7.31 9.24 11.45
N GLN A 127 8.09 8.59 10.60
CA GLN A 127 8.25 8.95 9.19
C GLN A 127 8.33 7.62 8.46
N ALA A 128 7.16 7.10 8.14
CA ALA A 128 7.04 5.87 7.39
C ALA A 128 7.17 6.18 5.90
N ALA A 129 8.19 5.59 5.27
CA ALA A 129 8.27 5.43 3.82
C ALA A 129 7.13 4.52 3.35
N HIS A 130 5.94 5.10 3.19
CA HIS A 130 4.77 4.47 2.60
C HIS A 130 4.74 4.77 1.11
N ALA A 131 5.60 4.09 0.34
CA ALA A 131 5.42 4.03 -1.10
C ALA A 131 4.45 2.89 -1.42
N HIS A 132 3.39 3.18 -2.16
CA HIS A 132 2.55 2.14 -2.73
C HIS A 132 3.15 1.67 -4.07
N PRO A 133 3.30 0.35 -4.26
CA PRO A 133 3.97 -0.29 -5.39
C PRO A 133 3.01 -0.39 -6.58
N GLY A 134 2.59 0.74 -7.12
CA GLY A 134 1.66 0.80 -8.24
C GLY A 134 2.31 1.20 -9.57
N ALA A 135 3.61 1.48 -9.65
CA ALA A 135 4.20 2.04 -10.88
C ALA A 135 4.11 1.04 -12.05
N GLY A 136 3.05 1.17 -12.86
CA GLY A 136 2.85 0.40 -14.08
C GLY A 136 3.97 0.71 -15.06
N LEU A 137 4.67 -0.33 -15.51
CA LEU A 137 5.75 -0.27 -16.50
C LEU A 137 5.22 -0.06 -17.94
N ASN A 138 3.95 0.32 -18.10
CA ASN A 138 3.31 0.46 -19.40
C ASN A 138 3.52 1.88 -19.93
N PRO A 139 4.06 2.04 -21.15
CA PRO A 139 4.13 3.33 -21.79
C PRO A 139 2.71 3.82 -22.14
N PRO A 140 2.50 5.14 -22.23
CA PRO A 140 1.23 5.69 -22.64
C PRO A 140 0.85 5.19 -24.04
N GLY A 141 -0.42 4.82 -24.22
CA GLY A 141 -0.89 4.19 -25.45
C GLY A 141 -0.55 2.71 -25.60
N GLY A 142 0.14 2.08 -24.63
CA GLY A 142 0.45 0.65 -24.64
C GLY A 142 1.59 0.28 -25.60
N PHE A 143 1.71 -1.01 -25.90
CA PHE A 143 2.73 -1.57 -26.80
C PHE A 143 2.09 -2.01 -28.13
N TRP A 144 2.80 -1.79 -29.25
CA TRP A 144 2.60 -2.40 -30.56
C TRP A 144 2.63 -3.91 -30.44
N ARG A 145 1.85 -4.59 -31.28
CA ARG A 145 1.59 -6.03 -31.17
C ARG A 145 1.73 -6.80 -32.49
N SER A 146 1.96 -6.12 -33.62
CA SER A 146 2.23 -6.79 -34.90
C SER A 146 3.59 -7.48 -34.89
N THR A 147 3.72 -8.61 -35.59
CA THR A 147 4.92 -9.46 -35.69
C THR A 147 6.23 -8.72 -36.00
N GLU A 148 6.17 -7.55 -36.64
CA GLU A 148 7.35 -6.74 -37.00
C GLU A 148 7.75 -5.68 -35.94
N ALA A 149 6.87 -5.32 -35.00
CA ALA A 149 7.08 -4.23 -34.01
C ALA A 149 6.58 -4.58 -32.60
N ALA A 150 6.32 -5.85 -32.31
CA ALA A 150 5.72 -6.29 -31.05
C ALA A 150 6.59 -5.93 -29.83
N GLY A 151 5.97 -5.37 -28.80
CA GLY A 151 6.63 -4.96 -27.56
C GLY A 151 7.23 -3.56 -27.60
N ASP A 152 7.22 -2.87 -28.74
CA ASP A 152 7.56 -1.45 -28.82
C ASP A 152 6.38 -0.57 -28.37
N PRO A 153 6.56 0.59 -27.75
CA PRO A 153 5.46 1.48 -27.40
C PRO A 153 4.68 1.97 -28.64
N VAL A 154 3.36 2.14 -28.56
CA VAL A 154 2.50 2.59 -29.69
C VAL A 154 2.74 4.05 -30.05
N LEU A 155 2.84 4.93 -29.04
CA LEU A 155 2.99 6.38 -29.23
C LEU A 155 4.16 6.86 -30.11
N PRO A 156 5.36 6.24 -30.12
CA PRO A 156 6.43 6.55 -31.05
C PRO A 156 6.03 6.61 -32.53
N GLY A 157 5.07 5.79 -32.97
CA GLY A 157 4.66 5.72 -34.38
C GLY A 157 3.78 6.90 -34.83
N LEU A 158 2.94 7.45 -33.96
CA LEU A 158 2.03 8.57 -34.27
C LEU A 158 2.45 9.91 -33.66
N HIS A 159 3.08 9.89 -32.49
CA HIS A 159 3.47 11.08 -31.72
C HIS A 159 4.87 10.95 -31.09
N PRO A 160 5.94 10.84 -31.90
CA PRO A 160 7.29 10.57 -31.42
C PRO A 160 7.84 11.63 -30.44
N ILE A 161 7.49 12.90 -30.65
CA ILE A 161 7.93 14.01 -29.78
C ILE A 161 7.30 13.89 -28.39
N ARG A 162 6.00 13.56 -28.33
CA ARG A 162 5.26 13.41 -27.06
C ARG A 162 5.78 12.22 -26.26
N TYR A 163 6.00 11.09 -26.93
CA TYR A 163 6.58 9.91 -26.29
C TYR A 163 7.98 10.19 -25.72
N LYS A 164 8.86 10.82 -26.51
CA LYS A 164 10.19 11.22 -26.03
C LYS A 164 10.08 12.13 -24.82
N PHE A 165 9.22 13.15 -24.87
CA PHE A 165 9.03 14.06 -23.74
C PHE A 165 8.49 13.34 -22.50
N PHE A 166 7.51 12.45 -22.66
CA PHE A 166 7.01 11.59 -21.58
C PHE A 166 8.15 10.81 -20.92
N PHE A 167 8.94 10.09 -21.73
CA PHE A 167 10.02 9.25 -21.23
C PHE A 167 11.10 10.08 -20.52
N PHE A 168 11.56 11.17 -21.14
CA PHE A 168 12.56 12.06 -20.54
C PHE A 168 12.06 12.68 -19.23
N SER A 169 10.82 13.21 -19.22
CA SER A 169 10.25 13.87 -18.05
C SER A 169 10.05 12.90 -16.88
N ASN A 170 9.58 11.69 -17.16
CA ASN A 170 9.42 10.63 -16.17
C ASN A 170 10.78 10.13 -15.65
N ALA A 171 11.77 9.95 -16.52
CA ALA A 171 13.12 9.54 -16.13
C ALA A 171 13.82 10.61 -15.27
N ILE A 172 13.70 11.89 -15.63
CA ILE A 172 14.20 13.01 -14.82
C ILE A 172 13.53 13.00 -13.45
N SER A 173 12.20 12.81 -13.40
CA SER A 173 11.48 12.76 -12.13
C SER A 173 11.96 11.62 -11.23
N PHE A 174 12.14 10.43 -11.81
CA PHE A 174 12.65 9.27 -11.10
C PHE A 174 14.07 9.49 -10.57
N ILE A 175 15.01 9.95 -11.41
CA ILE A 175 16.40 10.21 -11.03
C ILE A 175 16.48 11.31 -9.96
N ALA A 176 15.73 12.40 -10.13
CA ALA A 176 15.70 13.49 -9.17
C ALA A 176 15.14 13.02 -7.81
N SER A 177 14.09 12.19 -7.82
CA SER A 177 13.54 11.59 -6.60
C SER A 177 14.54 10.64 -5.92
N LEU A 178 15.22 9.79 -6.69
CA LEU A 178 16.22 8.86 -6.15
C LEU A 178 17.42 9.60 -5.54
N LEU A 179 17.92 10.63 -6.24
CA LEU A 179 18.97 11.49 -5.72
C LEU A 179 18.50 12.22 -4.46
N ALA A 180 17.26 12.74 -4.44
CA ALA A 180 16.72 13.40 -3.27
C ALA A 180 16.64 12.45 -2.07
N ILE A 181 16.08 11.25 -2.25
CA ILE A 181 16.02 10.23 -1.19
C ILE A 181 17.43 9.88 -0.71
N THR A 182 18.37 9.68 -1.64
CA THR A 182 19.75 9.34 -1.31
C THR A 182 20.41 10.46 -0.49
N PHE A 183 20.42 11.70 -0.98
CA PHE A 183 20.98 12.83 -0.26
C PHE A 183 20.32 13.04 1.11
N ASN A 184 19.02 12.78 1.21
CA ASN A 184 18.28 12.88 2.46
C ASN A 184 18.69 11.80 3.47
N VAL A 185 18.88 10.55 3.06
CA VAL A 185 19.40 9.46 3.92
C VAL A 185 20.83 9.76 4.38
N TYR A 186 21.65 10.37 3.53
CA TYR A 186 23.04 10.75 3.87
C TYR A 186 23.14 12.11 4.59
N TYR A 187 22.06 12.87 4.70
CA TYR A 187 22.03 14.22 5.27
C TYR A 187 22.51 14.25 6.73
N GLU A 188 22.11 13.26 7.55
CA GLU A 188 22.57 13.13 8.95
C GLU A 188 24.06 12.84 9.07
N LYS A 189 24.70 12.21 8.06
CA LYS A 189 26.12 11.85 8.11
C LYS A 189 27.05 12.96 7.63
N LEU A 190 26.54 13.96 6.91
CA LEU A 190 27.36 14.91 6.15
C LEU A 190 27.40 16.33 6.73
N ASP A 191 26.65 16.62 7.81
CA ASP A 191 26.60 17.90 8.57
C ASP A 191 26.65 19.19 7.70
N LEU A 192 26.11 19.11 6.48
CA LEU A 192 26.24 20.15 5.47
C LEU A 192 24.93 20.92 5.36
N LYS A 193 24.81 22.02 6.12
CA LYS A 193 23.73 23.04 5.96
C LYS A 193 23.56 23.53 4.51
N ARG A 194 24.57 23.34 3.65
CA ARG A 194 24.58 23.68 2.22
C ARG A 194 23.71 22.77 1.33
N ILE A 195 23.22 21.62 1.83
CA ILE A 195 22.49 20.60 1.04
C ILE A 195 20.97 20.84 0.97
N LYS A 196 20.39 21.73 1.79
CA LYS A 196 18.93 21.96 1.77
C LYS A 196 18.40 22.53 0.45
N PHE A 197 19.11 23.50 -0.12
CA PHE A 197 18.77 24.11 -1.41
C PHE A 197 18.79 23.11 -2.59
N PRO A 198 19.87 22.33 -2.79
CA PRO A 198 19.88 21.34 -3.87
C PRO A 198 18.81 20.26 -3.67
N LEU A 199 18.50 19.87 -2.43
CA LEU A 199 17.50 18.86 -2.14
C LEU A 199 16.05 19.35 -2.39
N TYR A 200 15.75 20.61 -2.08
CA TYR A 200 14.50 21.26 -2.50
C TYR A 200 14.39 21.36 -4.03
N GLY A 201 15.48 21.77 -4.69
CA GLY A 201 15.56 21.81 -6.15
C GLY A 201 15.30 20.45 -6.81
N LEU A 202 15.85 19.37 -6.26
CA LEU A 202 15.59 18.00 -6.73
C LEU A 202 14.12 17.60 -6.56
N THR A 203 13.49 17.97 -5.44
CA THR A 203 12.07 17.63 -5.22
C THR A 203 11.14 18.41 -6.16
N VAL A 204 11.39 19.71 -6.34
CA VAL A 204 10.63 20.51 -7.32
C VAL A 204 10.80 19.95 -8.73
N THR A 205 12.03 19.55 -9.10
CA THR A 205 12.32 18.90 -10.38
C THR A 205 11.56 17.59 -10.52
N ALA A 206 11.47 16.79 -9.44
CA ALA A 206 10.69 15.56 -9.44
C ALA A 206 9.19 15.81 -9.68
N ILE A 207 8.60 16.77 -8.97
CA ILE A 207 7.16 17.08 -9.09
C ILE A 207 6.83 17.64 -10.48
N LEU A 208 7.66 18.56 -11.00
CA LEU A 208 7.47 19.12 -12.34
C LEU A 208 7.70 18.08 -13.44
N GLY A 209 8.69 17.21 -13.28
CA GLY A 209 8.91 16.08 -14.19
C GLY A 209 7.74 15.10 -14.20
N LEU A 210 7.14 14.84 -13.05
CA LEU A 210 5.94 13.98 -12.98
C LEU A 210 4.73 14.64 -13.67
N GLY A 211 4.53 15.95 -13.45
CA GLY A 211 3.49 16.73 -14.13
C GLY A 211 3.67 16.80 -15.65
N GLY A 212 4.91 16.97 -16.12
CA GLY A 212 5.26 16.95 -17.54
C GLY A 212 5.05 15.59 -18.18
N ALA A 213 5.45 14.51 -17.50
CA ALA A 213 5.17 13.14 -17.93
C ALA A 213 3.66 12.90 -18.03
N TYR A 214 2.89 13.25 -17.00
CA TYR A 214 1.44 13.10 -17.02
C TYR A 214 0.80 13.85 -18.20
N ALA A 215 1.17 15.12 -18.42
CA ALA A 215 0.66 15.91 -19.53
C ALA A 215 0.97 15.28 -20.90
N ALA A 216 2.19 14.77 -21.10
CA ALA A 216 2.59 14.17 -22.37
C ALA A 216 2.00 12.78 -22.59
N GLY A 217 1.77 12.00 -21.53
CA GLY A 217 1.26 10.64 -21.63
C GLY A 217 -0.27 10.56 -21.71
N SER A 218 -0.98 11.42 -20.96
CA SER A 218 -2.45 11.41 -20.90
C SER A 218 -3.12 12.16 -22.05
N CYS A 219 -2.42 13.10 -22.70
CA CYS A 219 -3.00 13.95 -23.73
C CYS A 219 -2.61 13.51 -25.15
N ARG A 220 -3.58 13.52 -26.07
CA ARG A 220 -3.37 13.21 -27.49
C ARG A 220 -3.41 14.43 -28.40
N ASP A 221 -4.05 15.51 -27.98
CA ASP A 221 -4.06 16.79 -28.69
C ASP A 221 -3.42 17.94 -27.88
N SER A 222 -3.12 19.05 -28.55
CA SER A 222 -2.53 20.25 -27.94
C SER A 222 -3.49 20.96 -26.97
N ARG A 223 -4.81 20.84 -27.15
CA ARG A 223 -5.82 21.48 -26.30
C ARG A 223 -5.86 20.83 -24.91
N HIS A 224 -5.93 19.51 -24.86
CA HIS A 224 -5.87 18.75 -23.61
C HIS A 224 -4.51 18.91 -22.93
N THR A 225 -3.42 18.98 -23.72
CA THR A 225 -2.08 19.29 -23.18
C THR A 225 -2.05 20.67 -22.53
N GLY A 226 -2.58 21.70 -23.21
CA GLY A 226 -2.65 23.06 -22.69
C GLY A 226 -3.48 23.16 -21.41
N TYR A 227 -4.58 22.41 -21.32
CA TYR A 227 -5.37 22.31 -20.09
C TYR A 227 -4.56 21.75 -18.92
N VAL A 228 -3.89 20.60 -19.11
CA VAL A 228 -3.10 19.98 -18.03
C VAL A 228 -1.93 20.87 -17.61
N LEU A 229 -1.23 21.48 -18.58
CA LEU A 229 -0.16 22.45 -18.27
C LEU A 229 -0.70 23.69 -17.53
N GLY A 230 -1.91 24.16 -17.87
CA GLY A 230 -2.59 25.22 -17.15
C GLY A 230 -2.91 24.85 -15.70
N LEU A 231 -3.32 23.60 -15.44
CA LEU A 231 -3.52 23.10 -14.07
C LEU A 231 -2.23 23.06 -13.24
N ILE A 232 -1.05 22.90 -13.87
CA ILE A 232 0.23 22.92 -13.15
C ILE A 232 0.59 24.31 -12.61
N VAL A 233 -0.03 25.39 -13.11
CA VAL A 233 0.23 26.77 -12.65
C VAL A 233 0.00 26.92 -11.13
N PRO A 234 -1.12 26.47 -10.52
CA PRO A 234 -1.27 26.39 -9.07
C PRO A 234 -0.09 25.74 -8.33
N VAL A 235 0.48 24.65 -8.86
CA VAL A 235 1.65 23.97 -8.26
C VAL A 235 2.85 24.92 -8.25
N LEU A 236 3.11 25.59 -9.37
CA LEU A 236 4.18 26.59 -9.50
C LEU A 236 3.97 27.79 -8.57
N VAL A 237 2.73 28.26 -8.42
CA VAL A 237 2.37 29.35 -7.51
C VAL A 237 2.60 28.93 -6.05
N CYS A 238 2.20 27.70 -5.66
CA CYS A 238 2.47 27.17 -4.33
C CYS A 238 3.98 27.06 -4.06
N ILE A 239 4.76 26.55 -5.01
CA ILE A 239 6.23 26.46 -4.92
C ILE A 239 6.85 27.85 -4.79
N PHE A 240 6.38 28.83 -5.56
CA PHE A 240 6.84 30.22 -5.51
C PHE A 240 6.50 30.87 -4.17
N LEU A 241 5.26 30.71 -3.69
CA LEU A 241 4.82 31.20 -2.37
C LEU A 241 5.63 30.59 -1.24
N GLN A 242 5.98 29.30 -1.32
CA GLN A 242 6.86 28.66 -0.34
C GLN A 242 8.27 29.26 -0.35
N TRP A 243 8.84 29.45 -1.54
CA TRP A 243 10.15 30.09 -1.65
C TRP A 243 10.14 31.53 -1.13
N PHE A 244 9.08 32.29 -1.42
CA PHE A 244 8.91 33.69 -1.02
C PHE A 244 8.64 33.87 0.49
N LEU A 245 7.75 33.05 1.07
CA LEU A 245 7.34 33.16 2.47
C LEU A 245 8.43 32.72 3.46
N VAL A 246 9.34 31.84 3.05
CA VAL A 246 10.25 31.18 3.99
C VAL A 246 11.54 31.97 4.25
N GLY A 247 12.00 32.80 3.30
CA GLY A 247 13.34 33.39 3.37
C GLY A 247 14.44 32.30 3.45
N SER A 248 15.69 32.61 3.13
CA SER A 248 16.72 31.60 2.83
C SER A 248 17.07 30.54 3.91
N ASN A 249 16.47 30.57 5.11
CA ASN A 249 16.94 29.80 6.27
C ASN A 249 15.98 28.75 6.87
N ALA A 250 14.75 28.56 6.39
CA ALA A 250 13.79 27.65 7.06
C ALA A 250 12.90 26.81 6.13
N ILE A 251 13.41 26.31 4.99
CA ILE A 251 12.66 25.35 4.15
C ILE A 251 12.77 23.96 4.79
N SER A 252 11.62 23.39 5.18
CA SER A 252 11.49 21.98 5.55
C SER A 252 11.41 21.11 4.31
N LEU A 253 12.21 20.05 4.27
CA LEU A 253 12.26 19.10 3.16
C LEU A 253 11.02 18.19 3.14
N PRO A 254 10.52 17.80 1.96
CA PRO A 254 9.44 16.81 1.80
C PRO A 254 9.77 15.40 2.29
N PHE A 255 11.06 15.13 2.54
CA PHE A 255 11.54 13.83 3.03
C PHE A 255 12.51 13.95 4.21
N GLY A 256 12.91 15.16 4.61
CA GLY A 256 13.96 15.36 5.60
C GLY A 256 13.40 15.78 6.95
N THR A 257 13.92 15.14 8.00
CA THR A 257 13.61 15.37 9.41
C THR A 257 13.53 16.86 9.70
N ARG A 258 12.32 17.34 10.04
CA ARG A 258 12.14 18.65 10.68
C ARG A 258 12.94 18.58 11.98
N GLY A 259 14.10 19.23 12.00
CA GLY A 259 15.05 19.14 13.10
C GLY A 259 14.37 19.40 14.44
N SER A 260 14.75 18.60 15.43
CA SER A 260 14.24 18.57 16.80
C SER A 260 14.26 19.94 17.48
N LYS A 261 13.22 20.74 17.23
CA LYS A 261 12.68 21.63 18.25
C LYS A 261 11.47 20.92 18.81
N GLN A 262 11.60 20.52 20.06
CA GLN A 262 10.56 19.90 20.87
C GLN A 262 9.39 20.88 21.03
N TYR A 263 8.53 20.98 20.01
CA TYR A 263 7.23 21.62 20.06
C TYR A 263 6.36 21.12 18.88
N ASN A 264 5.24 20.46 19.21
CA ASN A 264 4.11 20.00 18.37
C ASN A 264 4.20 18.65 17.62
N ASN A 265 4.31 17.53 18.36
CA ASN A 265 3.99 16.19 17.85
C ASN A 265 2.53 16.05 17.32
N ASP A 266 1.63 16.96 17.69
CA ASP A 266 0.21 16.90 17.31
C ASP A 266 -0.10 17.32 15.87
N LEU A 267 0.84 18.03 15.20
CA LEU A 267 0.67 18.50 13.82
C LEU A 267 1.35 17.58 12.81
N ASP A 268 2.42 16.89 13.18
CA ASP A 268 3.22 16.09 12.25
C ASP A 268 2.51 14.77 11.83
N LYS A 269 1.86 14.07 12.77
CA LYS A 269 1.12 12.82 12.50
C LYS A 269 0.00 12.92 11.44
N PRO A 270 -0.92 13.91 11.51
CA PRO A 270 -1.93 14.06 10.45
C PRO A 270 -1.29 14.44 9.11
N CYS A 271 -0.16 15.15 9.08
CA CYS A 271 0.52 15.50 7.83
C CYS A 271 1.05 14.26 7.10
N GLU A 272 1.60 13.27 7.81
CA GLU A 272 2.08 12.01 7.20
C GLU A 272 0.96 11.25 6.48
N LEU A 273 -0.23 11.16 7.10
CA LEU A 273 -1.37 10.47 6.52
C LEU A 273 -1.98 11.23 5.34
N ILE A 274 -2.02 12.56 5.43
CA ILE A 274 -2.44 13.42 4.33
C ILE A 274 -1.45 13.29 3.16
N GLN A 275 -0.15 13.21 3.45
CA GLN A 275 0.89 12.98 2.44
C GLN A 275 0.70 11.63 1.76
N LEU A 276 0.42 10.58 2.53
CA LEU A 276 0.13 9.26 1.99
C LEU A 276 -1.10 9.27 1.07
N LEU A 277 -2.20 9.88 1.51
CA LEU A 277 -3.42 10.03 0.69
C LEU A 277 -3.11 10.76 -0.62
N ALA A 278 -2.38 11.87 -0.57
CA ALA A 278 -2.03 12.65 -1.76
C ALA A 278 -1.10 11.89 -2.73
N ILE A 279 -0.10 11.16 -2.20
CA ILE A 279 0.77 10.30 -3.02
C ILE A 279 -0.08 9.24 -3.73
N LEU A 280 -1.02 8.62 -3.02
CA LEU A 280 -1.85 7.56 -3.56
C LEU A 280 -2.88 8.04 -4.57
N ALA A 281 -3.53 9.16 -4.29
CA ALA A 281 -4.42 9.84 -5.23
C ALA A 281 -3.66 10.23 -6.51
N ALA A 282 -2.43 10.77 -6.39
CA ALA A 282 -1.57 11.03 -7.54
C ALA A 282 -1.22 9.76 -8.31
N ILE A 283 -0.89 8.65 -7.65
CA ILE A 283 -0.57 7.37 -8.30
C ILE A 283 -1.76 6.85 -9.10
N VAL A 284 -2.94 6.75 -8.48
CA VAL A 284 -4.11 6.16 -9.16
C VAL A 284 -4.63 7.06 -10.28
N ALA A 285 -4.58 8.38 -10.11
CA ALA A 285 -4.94 9.33 -11.16
C ALA A 285 -3.91 9.33 -12.30
N TYR A 286 -2.61 9.26 -11.98
CA TYR A 286 -1.56 9.15 -12.99
C TYR A 286 -1.76 7.90 -13.85
N GLN A 287 -1.92 6.73 -13.23
CA GLN A 287 -2.14 5.48 -13.95
C GLN A 287 -3.39 5.53 -14.82
N ALA A 288 -4.51 6.00 -14.28
CA ALA A 288 -5.76 6.10 -15.01
C ALA A 288 -5.71 7.11 -16.18
N GLY A 289 -4.82 8.10 -16.11
CA GLY A 289 -4.58 9.01 -17.22
C GLY A 289 -3.72 8.40 -18.34
N ILE A 290 -2.77 7.52 -18.00
CA ILE A 290 -1.87 6.84 -18.94
C ILE A 290 -2.55 5.61 -19.59
N ASP A 291 -3.33 4.87 -18.79
CA ASP A 291 -4.15 3.72 -19.17
C ASP A 291 -5.64 4.07 -18.98
N PRO A 292 -6.25 4.76 -19.97
CA PRO A 292 -7.59 5.30 -19.83
C PRO A 292 -8.65 4.21 -19.74
N PRO A 293 -9.76 4.48 -19.03
CA PRO A 293 -10.84 3.51 -18.91
C PRO A 293 -11.45 3.24 -20.28
N GLY A 294 -11.67 1.96 -20.59
CA GLY A 294 -12.03 1.49 -21.94
C GLY A 294 -10.87 1.02 -22.79
N GLY A 295 -9.63 1.21 -22.35
CA GLY A 295 -8.45 0.83 -23.11
C GLY A 295 -8.17 1.77 -24.28
N VAL A 296 -7.25 1.32 -25.12
CA VAL A 296 -6.70 2.05 -26.26
C VAL A 296 -6.77 1.19 -27.52
N TRP A 297 -6.96 1.82 -28.68
CA TRP A 297 -6.96 1.10 -29.96
C TRP A 297 -5.60 0.48 -30.25
N ALA A 298 -5.58 -0.80 -30.66
CA ALA A 298 -4.34 -1.54 -30.96
C ALA A 298 -4.01 -1.67 -32.47
N ASP A 299 -4.96 -1.42 -33.37
CA ASP A 299 -4.86 -1.81 -34.78
C ASP A 299 -4.08 -0.86 -35.69
N ASN A 300 -3.42 -1.43 -36.70
CA ASN A 300 -2.60 -0.75 -37.71
C ASN A 300 -3.42 -0.04 -38.83
N GLY A 301 -4.75 -0.24 -38.89
CA GLY A 301 -5.57 0.16 -40.05
C GLY A 301 -6.39 1.44 -39.91
N ALA A 302 -6.50 2.03 -38.72
CA ALA A 302 -7.30 3.22 -38.47
C ALA A 302 -6.43 4.42 -38.08
N SER A 303 -6.86 5.64 -38.42
CA SER A 303 -6.25 6.91 -37.98
C SER A 303 -6.23 7.12 -36.44
N HIS A 304 -6.60 6.10 -35.66
CA HIS A 304 -6.89 6.19 -34.23
C HIS A 304 -6.03 5.24 -33.38
N SER A 305 -4.99 4.58 -33.93
CA SER A 305 -4.13 3.66 -33.17
C SER A 305 -3.52 4.33 -31.95
N GLY A 306 -3.56 3.64 -30.81
CA GLY A 306 -3.13 4.15 -29.51
C GLY A 306 -4.14 5.05 -28.81
N ASP A 307 -5.11 5.66 -29.50
CA ASP A 307 -6.07 6.58 -28.89
C ASP A 307 -7.03 5.89 -27.91
N PRO A 308 -7.49 6.60 -26.86
CA PRO A 308 -8.46 6.05 -25.91
C PRO A 308 -9.77 5.66 -26.63
N ILE A 309 -10.22 4.42 -26.46
CA ILE A 309 -11.44 3.93 -27.12
C ILE A 309 -12.67 4.73 -26.67
N LEU A 310 -12.71 5.14 -25.40
CA LEU A 310 -13.79 5.97 -24.88
C LEU A 310 -13.83 7.37 -25.49
N LEU A 311 -12.70 7.90 -25.95
CA LEU A 311 -12.65 9.19 -26.62
C LEU A 311 -13.39 9.12 -27.97
N THR A 312 -13.24 8.01 -28.70
CA THR A 312 -13.89 7.81 -30.00
C THR A 312 -15.35 7.34 -29.88
N THR A 313 -15.68 6.46 -28.92
CA THR A 313 -17.04 5.90 -28.80
C THR A 313 -17.97 6.77 -27.93
N HIS A 314 -17.46 7.38 -26.86
CA HIS A 314 -18.24 8.15 -25.89
C HIS A 314 -17.52 9.45 -25.47
N PRO A 315 -17.27 10.39 -26.39
CA PRO A 315 -16.39 11.54 -26.19
C PRO A 315 -16.78 12.42 -25.00
N ARG A 316 -18.08 12.58 -24.72
CA ARG A 316 -18.56 13.37 -23.58
C ARG A 316 -18.14 12.73 -22.24
N ARG A 317 -18.25 11.41 -22.11
CA ARG A 317 -17.87 10.69 -20.88
C ARG A 317 -16.36 10.73 -20.69
N TYR A 318 -15.61 10.45 -21.76
CA TYR A 318 -14.16 10.54 -21.73
C TYR A 318 -13.68 11.93 -21.29
N LYS A 319 -14.23 13.00 -21.86
CA LYS A 319 -13.84 14.38 -21.50
C LYS A 319 -14.07 14.67 -20.02
N VAL A 320 -15.23 14.30 -19.48
CA VAL A 320 -15.53 14.49 -18.06
C VAL A 320 -14.55 13.69 -17.20
N PHE A 321 -14.35 12.40 -17.49
CA PHE A 321 -13.34 11.57 -16.82
C PHE A 321 -11.96 12.23 -16.85
N PHE A 322 -11.47 12.63 -18.03
CA PHE A 322 -10.14 13.20 -18.23
C PHE A 322 -9.94 14.48 -17.42
N TYR A 323 -10.91 15.39 -17.43
CA TYR A 323 -10.83 16.65 -16.69
C TYR A 323 -10.82 16.42 -15.17
N PHE A 324 -11.74 15.60 -14.65
CA PHE A 324 -11.80 15.27 -13.23
C PHE A 324 -10.53 14.54 -12.76
N ASN A 325 -10.07 13.54 -13.51
CA ASN A 325 -8.86 12.78 -13.19
C ASN A 325 -7.60 13.66 -13.19
N SER A 326 -7.49 14.58 -14.16
CA SER A 326 -6.36 15.51 -14.22
C SER A 326 -6.35 16.55 -13.09
N VAL A 327 -7.53 17.02 -12.67
CA VAL A 327 -7.65 17.90 -11.50
C VAL A 327 -7.27 17.15 -10.23
N ALA A 328 -7.71 15.89 -10.04
CA ALA A 328 -7.27 15.07 -8.91
C ALA A 328 -5.75 14.90 -8.89
N PHE A 329 -5.14 14.48 -10.01
CA PHE A 329 -3.69 14.33 -10.10
C PHE A 329 -2.95 15.61 -9.69
N VAL A 330 -3.36 16.78 -10.22
CA VAL A 330 -2.71 18.05 -9.91
C VAL A 330 -3.00 18.50 -8.48
N ALA A 331 -4.23 18.36 -7.98
CA ALA A 331 -4.59 18.69 -6.61
C ALA A 331 -3.75 17.89 -5.61
N SER A 332 -3.51 16.61 -5.89
CA SER A 332 -2.58 15.76 -5.15
C SER A 332 -1.14 16.30 -5.14
N LEU A 333 -0.63 16.82 -6.28
CA LEU A 333 0.68 17.50 -6.32
C LEU A 333 0.69 18.78 -5.47
N VAL A 334 -0.37 19.59 -5.57
CA VAL A 334 -0.51 20.82 -4.76
C VAL A 334 -0.50 20.46 -3.27
N ILE A 335 -1.23 19.44 -2.83
CA ILE A 335 -1.25 18.96 -1.45
C ILE A 335 0.16 18.55 -1.01
N MET A 336 0.86 17.72 -1.80
CA MET A 336 2.24 17.31 -1.51
C MET A 336 3.21 18.48 -1.38
N VAL A 337 3.02 19.54 -2.18
CA VAL A 337 3.78 20.79 -2.01
C VAL A 337 3.35 21.47 -0.71
N MET A 338 2.06 21.75 -0.49
CA MET A 338 1.54 22.46 0.67
C MET A 338 1.99 21.86 2.02
N LEU A 339 2.06 20.54 2.12
CA LEU A 339 2.51 19.83 3.32
C LEU A 339 3.96 20.13 3.72
N GLN A 340 4.78 20.68 2.81
CA GLN A 340 6.16 21.07 3.10
C GLN A 340 6.26 22.38 3.90
N ASN A 341 5.16 23.12 4.10
CA ASN A 341 5.17 24.41 4.81
C ASN A 341 4.11 24.46 5.93
N GLU A 342 4.54 24.78 7.16
CA GLU A 342 3.67 24.89 8.35
C GLU A 342 2.48 25.82 8.15
N PHE A 343 2.70 26.94 7.46
CA PHE A 343 1.67 27.94 7.26
C PHE A 343 0.55 27.40 6.36
N LEU A 344 0.90 26.69 5.30
CA LEU A 344 -0.07 26.09 4.37
C LEU A 344 -0.77 24.89 4.99
N VAL A 345 -0.06 24.11 5.81
CA VAL A 345 -0.64 23.00 6.59
C VAL A 345 -1.77 23.46 7.52
N ARG A 346 -1.62 24.64 8.14
CA ARG A 346 -2.63 25.20 9.04
C ARG A 346 -3.77 25.94 8.34
N SER A 347 -3.72 26.06 7.03
CA SER A 347 -4.72 26.82 6.26
C SER A 347 -5.95 25.96 5.93
N HIS A 348 -7.13 26.58 5.88
CA HIS A 348 -8.34 25.97 5.30
C HIS A 348 -8.19 25.63 3.81
N VAL A 349 -7.16 26.18 3.16
CA VAL A 349 -6.85 25.87 1.76
C VAL A 349 -6.41 24.41 1.62
N LEU A 350 -5.69 23.84 2.60
CA LEU A 350 -5.30 22.43 2.57
C LEU A 350 -6.53 21.53 2.65
N GLU A 351 -7.42 21.81 3.60
CA GLU A 351 -8.68 21.07 3.77
C GLU A 351 -9.53 21.14 2.49
N ALA A 352 -9.66 22.32 1.89
CA ALA A 352 -10.39 22.51 0.64
C ALA A 352 -9.73 21.77 -0.54
N ALA A 353 -8.39 21.78 -0.64
CA ALA A 353 -7.66 21.07 -1.68
C ALA A 353 -7.85 19.56 -1.57
N MET A 354 -7.85 19.02 -0.36
CA MET A 354 -8.09 17.59 -0.11
C MET A 354 -9.52 17.16 -0.44
N ILE A 355 -10.50 17.97 -0.04
CA ILE A 355 -11.91 17.70 -0.36
C ILE A 355 -12.13 17.76 -1.88
N LEU A 356 -11.52 18.76 -2.54
CA LEU A 356 -11.55 18.87 -4.00
C LEU A 356 -10.93 17.64 -4.67
N ASP A 357 -9.76 17.19 -4.22
CA ASP A 357 -9.07 16.00 -4.73
C ASP A 357 -9.96 14.75 -4.64
N LEU A 358 -10.56 14.49 -3.48
CA LEU A 358 -11.47 13.36 -3.27
C LEU A 358 -12.74 13.46 -4.13
N PHE A 359 -13.34 14.65 -4.28
CA PHE A 359 -14.48 14.82 -5.18
C PHE A 359 -14.08 14.62 -6.64
N CYS A 360 -12.86 15.02 -7.01
CA CYS A 360 -12.38 14.80 -8.35
C CYS A 360 -12.15 13.32 -8.65
N LEU A 361 -11.64 12.55 -7.69
CA LEU A 361 -11.57 11.09 -7.79
C LEU A 361 -12.97 10.46 -7.88
N ILE A 362 -13.94 10.91 -7.09
CA ILE A 362 -15.33 10.42 -7.19
C ILE A 362 -15.91 10.68 -8.58
N GLY A 363 -15.75 11.89 -9.11
CA GLY A 363 -16.25 12.27 -10.44
C GLY A 363 -15.59 11.48 -11.57
N ALA A 364 -14.26 11.32 -11.51
CA ALA A 364 -13.51 10.51 -12.45
C ALA A 364 -13.97 9.04 -12.40
N TYR A 365 -14.10 8.47 -11.20
CA TYR A 365 -14.56 7.11 -11.01
C TYR A 365 -15.98 6.89 -11.54
N ALA A 366 -16.93 7.75 -11.19
CA ALA A 366 -18.34 7.60 -11.55
C ALA A 366 -18.53 7.58 -13.07
N VAL A 367 -17.81 8.44 -13.81
CA VAL A 367 -17.93 8.51 -15.27
C VAL A 367 -17.03 7.48 -15.97
N GLY A 368 -15.84 7.22 -15.43
CA GLY A 368 -14.87 6.30 -16.02
C GLY A 368 -15.28 4.84 -15.90
N SER A 369 -15.87 4.42 -14.77
CA SER A 369 -16.25 3.02 -14.53
C SER A 369 -17.54 2.59 -15.25
N CYS A 370 -18.41 3.53 -15.63
CA CYS A 370 -19.73 3.23 -16.17
C CYS A 370 -19.75 3.13 -17.70
N ARG A 371 -20.59 2.23 -18.23
CA ARG A 371 -20.76 2.04 -19.68
C ARG A 371 -22.21 2.15 -20.14
N ASP A 372 -23.16 1.78 -19.31
CA ASP A 372 -24.59 1.93 -19.55
C ASP A 372 -25.24 2.95 -18.60
N THR A 373 -26.53 3.23 -18.81
CA THR A 373 -27.30 4.17 -17.99
C THR A 373 -27.52 3.66 -16.56
N SER A 374 -27.71 2.35 -16.38
CA SER A 374 -28.02 1.75 -15.06
C SER A 374 -26.82 1.84 -14.12
N THR A 375 -25.63 1.49 -14.61
CA THR A 375 -24.38 1.63 -13.85
C THR A 375 -24.09 3.09 -13.52
N SER A 376 -24.33 4.01 -14.46
CA SER A 376 -24.18 5.45 -14.23
C SER A 376 -25.14 6.01 -13.19
N ILE A 377 -26.42 5.61 -13.21
CA ILE A 377 -27.40 6.04 -12.21
C ILE A 377 -26.96 5.57 -10.82
N TYR A 378 -26.55 4.30 -10.70
CA TYR A 378 -26.12 3.73 -9.43
C TYR A 378 -24.90 4.47 -8.84
N THR A 379 -23.84 4.68 -9.62
CA THR A 379 -22.62 5.32 -9.13
C THR A 379 -22.83 6.79 -8.80
N VAL A 380 -23.60 7.53 -9.62
CA VAL A 380 -23.94 8.93 -9.32
C VAL A 380 -24.84 9.03 -8.10
N ALA A 381 -25.79 8.11 -7.92
CA ALA A 381 -26.63 8.07 -6.72
C ALA A 381 -25.79 7.79 -5.46
N LEU A 382 -24.83 6.86 -5.51
CA LEU A 382 -23.90 6.65 -4.40
C LEU A 382 -23.03 7.88 -4.13
N ALA A 383 -22.47 8.50 -5.16
CA ALA A 383 -21.69 9.74 -5.01
C ALA A 383 -22.51 10.86 -4.37
N GLY A 384 -23.76 11.04 -4.80
CA GLY A 384 -24.71 11.97 -4.20
C GLY A 384 -25.04 11.60 -2.75
N GLY A 385 -25.20 10.31 -2.44
CA GLY A 385 -25.38 9.81 -1.08
C GLY A 385 -24.20 10.16 -0.18
N VAL A 386 -22.96 9.96 -0.64
CA VAL A 386 -21.73 10.35 0.07
C VAL A 386 -21.69 11.86 0.31
N LEU A 387 -22.01 12.67 -0.71
CA LEU A 387 -22.08 14.13 -0.60
C LEU A 387 -23.08 14.59 0.47
N ILE A 388 -24.32 14.12 0.38
CA ILE A 388 -25.39 14.44 1.33
C ILE A 388 -24.97 14.01 2.73
N TYR A 389 -24.41 12.81 2.87
CA TYR A 389 -23.94 12.27 4.13
C TYR A 389 -22.84 13.14 4.77
N VAL A 390 -21.84 13.58 3.99
CA VAL A 390 -20.78 14.48 4.46
C VAL A 390 -21.37 15.81 4.92
N VAL A 391 -22.31 16.40 4.17
CA VAL A 391 -22.96 17.66 4.52
C VAL A 391 -23.77 17.53 5.82
N ILE A 392 -24.52 16.43 5.98
CA ILE A 392 -25.26 16.13 7.21
C ILE A 392 -24.29 16.07 8.40
N HIS A 393 -23.18 15.35 8.27
CA HIS A 393 -22.19 15.25 9.35
C HIS A 393 -21.55 16.60 9.67
N ILE A 394 -21.22 17.43 8.68
CA ILE A 394 -20.71 18.80 8.91
C ILE A 394 -21.74 19.64 9.68
N LEU A 395 -23.01 19.56 9.32
CA LEU A 395 -24.09 20.31 9.97
C LEU A 395 -24.29 19.86 11.43
N PHE A 396 -24.36 18.55 11.70
CA PHE A 396 -24.49 18.00 13.04
C PHE A 396 -23.26 18.30 13.92
N SER A 397 -22.04 18.19 13.38
CA SER A 397 -20.80 18.55 14.10
C SER A 397 -20.74 20.02 14.48
N THR A 398 -21.35 20.91 13.70
CA THR A 398 -21.42 22.35 14.01
C THR A 398 -22.35 22.63 15.20
N LEU A 399 -23.38 21.79 15.40
CA LEU A 399 -24.37 21.92 16.47
C LEU A 399 -23.89 21.36 17.82
N GLU A 400 -23.01 20.37 17.83
CA GLU A 400 -22.55 19.70 19.06
C GLU A 400 -21.44 20.46 19.82
N LYS A 401 -20.98 21.62 19.31
CA LYS A 401 -19.77 22.33 19.78
C LYS A 401 -19.94 23.11 21.11
N LYS A 402 -20.80 22.67 22.04
CA LYS A 402 -21.15 23.44 23.24
C LYS A 402 -21.21 22.63 24.55
N SER A 403 -20.12 21.95 24.89
CA SER A 403 -19.71 21.47 26.24
C SER A 403 -18.49 20.56 26.03
N ASP A 404 -17.39 20.54 26.77
CA ASP A 404 -17.12 20.96 28.14
C ASP A 404 -15.59 20.97 28.38
N LYS A 405 -15.18 21.33 29.60
CA LYS A 405 -13.80 21.40 30.11
C LYS A 405 -13.07 20.05 30.10
N GLN A 406 -11.81 20.04 29.63
CA GLN A 406 -10.96 18.84 29.47
C GLN A 406 -10.32 18.36 30.78
N GLY A 407 -10.57 17.09 31.16
CA GLY A 407 -9.85 16.38 32.24
C GLY A 407 -8.71 15.48 31.74
N GLU A 408 -7.86 14.99 32.65
CA GLU A 408 -6.72 14.11 32.35
C GLU A 408 -7.15 12.77 31.68
N GLU A 409 -8.32 12.23 32.05
CA GLU A 409 -8.91 11.03 31.42
C GLU A 409 -9.34 11.25 29.97
N ASP A 410 -9.74 12.47 29.60
CA ASP A 410 -10.18 12.81 28.25
C ASP A 410 -8.99 12.82 27.29
N LYS A 411 -7.81 13.26 27.75
CA LYS A 411 -6.56 13.23 26.97
C LYS A 411 -6.10 11.82 26.65
N ILE A 412 -6.22 10.87 27.59
CA ILE A 412 -5.86 9.46 27.37
C ILE A 412 -6.82 8.82 26.35
N LYS A 413 -8.12 9.11 26.45
CA LYS A 413 -9.12 8.64 25.48
C LYS A 413 -8.88 9.24 24.10
N GLU A 414 -8.56 10.53 24.02
CA GLU A 414 -8.26 11.24 22.77
C GLU A 414 -7.04 10.64 22.05
N HIS A 415 -5.94 10.39 22.76
CA HIS A 415 -4.75 9.74 22.18
C HIS A 415 -5.04 8.33 21.64
N GLN A 416 -5.86 7.54 22.33
CA GLN A 416 -6.28 6.22 21.86
C GLN A 416 -7.19 6.30 20.63
N LEU A 417 -8.04 7.33 20.56
CA LEU A 417 -8.92 7.59 19.43
C LEU A 417 -8.14 8.05 18.19
N GLU A 418 -7.07 8.81 18.36
CA GLU A 418 -6.18 9.22 17.27
C GLU A 418 -5.44 8.05 16.65
N LYS A 419 -4.86 7.17 17.46
CA LYS A 419 -4.18 5.97 16.94
C LYS A 419 -5.13 5.07 16.14
N LYS A 420 -6.40 4.96 16.54
CA LYS A 420 -7.44 4.23 15.78
C LYS A 420 -7.77 4.93 14.46
N ARG A 421 -7.84 6.25 14.48
CA ARG A 421 -8.09 7.08 13.29
C ARG A 421 -6.96 6.91 12.26
N GLU A 422 -5.70 6.96 12.68
CA GLU A 422 -4.54 6.75 11.79
C GLU A 422 -4.66 5.41 11.06
N LEU A 423 -4.99 4.37 11.81
CA LEU A 423 -5.07 2.99 11.34
C LEU A 423 -6.23 2.77 10.36
N LEU A 424 -7.41 3.28 10.71
CA LEU A 424 -8.58 3.22 9.85
C LEU A 424 -8.33 3.97 8.56
N LEU A 425 -7.73 5.17 8.64
CA LEU A 425 -7.43 5.97 7.46
C LEU A 425 -6.49 5.22 6.51
N LEU A 426 -5.47 4.51 7.03
CA LEU A 426 -4.57 3.70 6.21
C LEU A 426 -5.31 2.58 5.45
N VAL A 427 -6.24 1.87 6.10
CA VAL A 427 -7.03 0.79 5.49
C VAL A 427 -8.02 1.34 4.45
N GLU A 428 -8.67 2.47 4.74
CA GLU A 428 -9.64 3.07 3.81
C GLU A 428 -8.98 3.70 2.59
N ILE A 429 -7.82 4.35 2.78
CA ILE A 429 -6.97 4.82 1.69
C ILE A 429 -6.61 3.65 0.76
N LEU A 430 -6.18 2.51 1.33
CA LEU A 430 -5.92 1.31 0.55
C LEU A 430 -7.17 0.88 -0.24
N ALA A 431 -8.29 0.65 0.45
CA ALA A 431 -9.50 0.15 -0.19
C ALA A 431 -9.98 1.09 -1.32
N ALA A 432 -9.93 2.40 -1.12
CA ALA A 432 -10.23 3.39 -2.15
C ALA A 432 -9.30 3.26 -3.36
N THR A 433 -7.99 3.08 -3.16
CA THR A 433 -7.04 2.95 -4.28
C THR A 433 -7.25 1.68 -5.10
N LEU A 434 -7.48 0.54 -4.44
CA LEU A 434 -7.73 -0.74 -5.11
C LEU A 434 -9.02 -0.73 -5.91
N THR A 435 -10.09 -0.21 -5.30
CA THR A 435 -11.41 -0.16 -5.94
C THR A 435 -11.47 0.86 -7.06
N TYR A 436 -10.73 1.98 -6.96
CA TYR A 436 -10.58 2.95 -8.05
C TYR A 436 -9.92 2.31 -9.28
N GLN A 437 -8.75 1.67 -9.09
CA GLN A 437 -8.02 1.00 -10.17
C GLN A 437 -8.85 -0.12 -10.81
N ALA A 438 -9.48 -0.97 -10.00
CA ALA A 438 -10.29 -2.08 -10.48
C ALA A 438 -11.59 -1.61 -11.16
N GLY A 439 -12.18 -0.49 -10.74
CA GLY A 439 -13.38 0.05 -11.37
C GLY A 439 -13.11 0.67 -12.74
N LEU A 440 -11.93 1.29 -12.92
CA LEU A 440 -11.52 1.86 -14.20
C LEU A 440 -10.93 0.83 -15.16
N THR A 441 -10.40 -0.28 -14.64
CA THR A 441 -9.89 -1.41 -15.40
C THR A 441 -10.52 -2.72 -14.89
N PRO A 442 -11.78 -3.00 -15.27
CA PRO A 442 -12.51 -4.16 -14.78
C PRO A 442 -11.82 -5.46 -15.22
N PRO A 443 -12.00 -6.53 -14.43
CA PRO A 443 -11.51 -7.87 -14.78
C PRO A 443 -12.08 -8.31 -16.13
N GLY A 444 -11.30 -9.08 -16.88
CA GLY A 444 -11.62 -9.43 -18.26
C GLY A 444 -11.14 -8.41 -19.29
N GLY A 445 -10.80 -7.18 -18.88
CA GLY A 445 -10.39 -6.12 -19.81
C GLY A 445 -11.56 -5.56 -20.62
N PHE A 446 -11.26 -4.93 -21.75
CA PHE A 446 -12.24 -4.29 -22.64
C PHE A 446 -12.16 -4.89 -24.04
N TRP A 447 -13.29 -4.88 -24.75
CA TRP A 447 -13.32 -5.15 -26.18
C TRP A 447 -12.60 -4.06 -26.97
N GLU A 448 -11.82 -4.46 -27.98
CA GLU A 448 -11.04 -3.56 -28.84
C GLU A 448 -11.64 -3.41 -30.24
N ASN A 449 -12.77 -4.05 -30.54
CA ASN A 449 -13.48 -3.96 -31.82
C ASN A 449 -15.00 -4.01 -31.61
N ASP A 450 -15.75 -3.70 -32.68
CA ASP A 450 -17.22 -3.75 -32.72
C ASP A 450 -17.72 -5.04 -33.41
N GLU A 451 -16.90 -6.09 -33.45
CA GLU A 451 -17.23 -7.32 -34.16
C GLU A 451 -18.10 -8.26 -33.32
N PHE A 452 -18.84 -9.16 -34.01
CA PHE A 452 -19.65 -10.21 -33.40
C PHE A 452 -20.70 -9.74 -32.36
N GLY A 453 -21.16 -8.48 -32.46
CA GLY A 453 -22.18 -7.91 -31.57
C GLY A 453 -21.64 -7.37 -30.25
N HIS A 454 -20.31 -7.39 -30.07
CA HIS A 454 -19.62 -6.71 -28.98
C HIS A 454 -19.38 -5.24 -29.32
N ARG A 455 -19.08 -4.41 -28.32
CA ARG A 455 -18.82 -2.97 -28.51
C ARG A 455 -17.48 -2.57 -27.93
N ALA A 456 -16.67 -1.88 -28.72
CA ALA A 456 -15.36 -1.41 -28.32
C ALA A 456 -15.46 -0.53 -27.07
N GLY A 457 -14.58 -0.83 -26.10
CA GLY A 457 -14.55 -0.20 -24.80
C GLY A 457 -15.58 -0.75 -23.81
N PHE A 458 -16.42 -1.74 -24.14
CA PHE A 458 -17.23 -2.42 -23.12
C PHE A 458 -16.41 -3.51 -22.41
N PRO A 459 -16.60 -3.74 -21.10
CA PRO A 459 -15.91 -4.80 -20.36
C PRO A 459 -16.25 -6.17 -20.92
N VAL A 460 -15.24 -6.99 -21.19
CA VAL A 460 -15.46 -8.34 -21.73
C VAL A 460 -16.26 -9.22 -20.76
N LEU A 461 -16.01 -9.05 -19.46
CA LEU A 461 -16.74 -9.77 -18.41
C LEU A 461 -18.24 -9.44 -18.40
N LEU A 462 -18.64 -8.24 -18.81
CA LEU A 462 -20.06 -7.84 -18.89
C LEU A 462 -20.80 -8.69 -19.94
N ASP A 463 -20.19 -8.90 -21.10
CA ASP A 463 -20.81 -9.63 -22.20
C ASP A 463 -20.82 -11.15 -21.96
N LYS A 464 -19.71 -11.71 -21.43
CA LYS A 464 -19.59 -13.15 -21.20
C LYS A 464 -20.28 -13.62 -19.92
N PHE A 465 -20.18 -12.85 -18.84
CA PHE A 465 -20.68 -13.22 -17.52
C PHE A 465 -21.38 -12.04 -16.82
N PRO A 466 -22.55 -11.59 -17.33
CA PRO A 466 -23.19 -10.36 -16.89
C PRO A 466 -23.54 -10.33 -15.39
N ILE A 467 -23.92 -11.48 -14.82
CA ILE A 467 -24.22 -11.59 -13.39
C ILE A 467 -22.96 -11.34 -12.54
N ARG A 468 -21.82 -11.90 -12.96
CA ARG A 468 -20.53 -11.73 -12.26
C ARG A 468 -20.03 -10.31 -12.38
N TYR A 469 -20.08 -9.74 -13.59
CA TYR A 469 -19.71 -8.35 -13.80
C TYR A 469 -20.56 -7.41 -12.95
N LYS A 470 -21.89 -7.60 -12.90
CA LYS A 470 -22.76 -6.78 -12.05
C LYS A 470 -22.40 -6.90 -10.58
N ALA A 471 -22.18 -8.12 -10.08
CA ALA A 471 -21.75 -8.34 -8.69
C ALA A 471 -20.42 -7.62 -8.39
N PHE A 472 -19.41 -7.80 -9.26
CA PHE A 472 -18.13 -7.10 -9.18
C PHE A 472 -18.33 -5.58 -9.16
N PHE A 473 -19.04 -5.03 -10.14
CA PHE A 473 -19.22 -3.59 -10.32
C PHE A 473 -19.91 -2.94 -9.13
N TYR A 474 -21.05 -3.48 -8.69
CA TYR A 474 -21.82 -2.90 -7.60
C TYR A 474 -21.09 -2.98 -6.26
N CYS A 475 -20.43 -4.11 -5.96
CA CYS A 475 -19.64 -4.27 -4.73
C CYS A 475 -18.39 -3.38 -4.73
N ASN A 476 -17.67 -3.32 -5.85
CA ASN A 476 -16.48 -2.49 -6.00
C ASN A 476 -16.81 -1.00 -5.89
N ALA A 477 -17.89 -0.54 -6.52
CA ALA A 477 -18.34 0.86 -6.43
C ALA A 477 -18.86 1.22 -5.03
N ALA A 478 -19.59 0.32 -4.36
CA ALA A 478 -20.00 0.53 -2.98
C ALA A 478 -18.79 0.62 -2.05
N SER A 479 -17.80 -0.25 -2.23
CA SER A 479 -16.56 -0.25 -1.46
C SER A 479 -15.76 1.04 -1.65
N PHE A 480 -15.57 1.49 -2.90
CA PHE A 480 -14.92 2.78 -3.20
C PHE A 480 -15.62 3.95 -2.52
N MET A 481 -16.94 4.05 -2.64
CA MET A 481 -17.74 5.15 -2.08
C MET A 481 -17.73 5.13 -0.55
N ALA A 482 -17.83 3.95 0.06
CA ALA A 482 -17.73 3.79 1.51
C ALA A 482 -16.35 4.22 2.03
N SER A 483 -15.27 3.82 1.35
CA SER A 483 -13.91 4.20 1.74
C SER A 483 -13.65 5.70 1.57
N VAL A 484 -14.11 6.33 0.49
CA VAL A 484 -13.98 7.80 0.34
C VAL A 484 -14.81 8.53 1.41
N ALA A 485 -16.03 8.08 1.70
CA ALA A 485 -16.83 8.66 2.78
C ALA A 485 -16.12 8.59 4.13
N LEU A 486 -15.52 7.43 4.45
CA LEU A 486 -14.74 7.24 5.66
C LEU A 486 -13.47 8.11 5.68
N ILE A 487 -12.75 8.23 4.57
CA ILE A 487 -11.59 9.13 4.47
C ILE A 487 -12.01 10.56 4.81
N ILE A 488 -13.13 11.05 4.28
CA ILE A 488 -13.62 12.41 4.55
C ILE A 488 -13.98 12.57 6.04
N LEU A 489 -14.69 11.62 6.64
CA LEU A 489 -15.02 11.65 8.07
C LEU A 489 -13.78 11.59 8.97
N LEU A 490 -12.82 10.74 8.60
CA LEU A 490 -11.58 10.54 9.35
C LEU A 490 -10.61 11.70 9.13
N LEU A 491 -10.68 12.45 8.04
CA LEU A 491 -9.78 13.56 7.79
C LEU A 491 -10.05 14.77 8.70
N ASN A 492 -11.32 15.00 9.05
CA ASN A 492 -11.70 16.13 9.90
C ASN A 492 -11.89 15.69 11.36
N ARG A 493 -11.04 16.19 12.28
CA ARG A 493 -11.17 15.92 13.74
C ARG A 493 -12.57 16.27 14.26
N ASN A 494 -13.22 17.29 13.69
CA ASN A 494 -14.57 17.72 14.09
C ASN A 494 -15.69 16.77 13.61
N LEU A 495 -15.44 15.95 12.57
CA LEU A 495 -16.42 14.99 12.03
C LEU A 495 -16.24 13.58 12.62
N TYR A 496 -15.02 13.24 13.02
CA TYR A 496 -14.69 11.93 13.57
C TYR A 496 -15.39 11.61 14.90
N GLY A 497 -15.42 12.57 15.83
CA GLY A 497 -16.05 12.39 17.15
C GLY A 497 -17.54 11.99 17.05
N PRO A 498 -18.37 12.77 16.33
CA PRO A 498 -19.76 12.41 16.09
C PRO A 498 -19.93 11.13 15.26
N GLY A 499 -19.03 10.86 14.31
CA GLY A 499 -19.05 9.63 13.50
C GLY A 499 -18.92 8.32 14.31
N ILE A 500 -18.17 8.34 15.41
CA ILE A 500 -18.06 7.19 16.33
C ILE A 500 -19.37 6.96 17.09
N LYS A 501 -20.02 8.03 17.56
CA LYS A 501 -21.25 7.93 18.35
C LYS A 501 -22.41 7.34 17.54
N CYS A 502 -22.46 7.61 16.24
CA CYS A 502 -23.54 7.17 15.35
C CYS A 502 -23.34 5.77 14.74
N TYR A 503 -22.35 4.98 15.17
CA TYR A 503 -22.03 3.66 14.59
C TYR A 503 -21.67 3.69 13.08
N ALA A 504 -21.62 4.88 12.46
CA ALA A 504 -21.50 5.05 11.02
C ALA A 504 -20.12 4.61 10.51
N LEU A 505 -19.06 4.88 11.27
CA LEU A 505 -17.71 4.38 10.95
C LEU A 505 -17.69 2.85 10.86
N PHE A 506 -18.40 2.17 11.76
CA PHE A 506 -18.47 0.71 11.77
C PHE A 506 -19.27 0.17 10.59
N VAL A 507 -20.42 0.76 10.28
CA VAL A 507 -21.25 0.34 9.14
C VAL A 507 -20.52 0.54 7.82
N CYS A 508 -19.93 1.71 7.59
CA CYS A 508 -19.15 1.97 6.37
C CYS A 508 -17.92 1.08 6.26
N MET A 509 -17.23 0.79 7.37
CA MET A 509 -16.05 -0.07 7.36
C MET A 509 -16.43 -1.51 7.01
N VAL A 510 -17.50 -2.03 7.63
CA VAL A 510 -18.00 -3.39 7.34
C VAL A 510 -18.48 -3.48 5.89
N ALA A 511 -19.27 -2.50 5.43
CA ALA A 511 -19.74 -2.45 4.04
C ALA A 511 -18.58 -2.34 3.04
N GLY A 512 -17.57 -1.51 3.34
CA GLY A 512 -16.39 -1.33 2.50
C GLY A 512 -15.56 -2.59 2.36
N MET A 513 -15.30 -3.29 3.47
CA MET A 513 -14.55 -4.54 3.49
C MET A 513 -15.30 -5.69 2.80
N PHE A 514 -16.61 -5.85 3.04
CA PHE A 514 -17.42 -6.84 2.32
C PHE A 514 -17.44 -6.54 0.83
N GLY A 515 -17.68 -5.28 0.44
CA GLY A 515 -17.68 -4.89 -0.97
C GLY A 515 -16.34 -5.18 -1.67
N LEU A 516 -15.21 -4.98 -0.99
CA LEU A 516 -13.88 -5.31 -1.54
C LEU A 516 -13.69 -6.82 -1.74
N ILE A 517 -14.07 -7.62 -0.75
CA ILE A 517 -13.93 -9.09 -0.79
C ILE A 517 -14.85 -9.69 -1.86
N ASP A 518 -16.10 -9.23 -1.94
CA ASP A 518 -17.08 -9.70 -2.90
C ASP A 518 -16.72 -9.28 -4.32
N ALA A 519 -16.18 -8.06 -4.51
CA ALA A 519 -15.61 -7.64 -5.77
C ALA A 519 -14.46 -8.55 -6.19
N TYR A 520 -13.51 -8.84 -5.29
CA TYR A 520 -12.43 -9.79 -5.61
C TYR A 520 -12.96 -11.17 -6.02
N ALA A 521 -13.93 -11.71 -5.27
CA ALA A 521 -14.48 -13.03 -5.54
C ALA A 521 -15.22 -13.09 -6.89
N ALA A 522 -15.98 -12.06 -7.22
CA ALA A 522 -16.72 -11.95 -8.49
C ALA A 522 -15.78 -11.69 -9.68
N GLY A 523 -14.74 -10.88 -9.47
CA GLY A 523 -13.86 -10.39 -10.53
C GLY A 523 -12.68 -11.29 -10.86
N SER A 524 -12.08 -11.96 -9.87
CA SER A 524 -10.87 -12.78 -10.07
C SER A 524 -11.16 -14.13 -10.73
N SER A 525 -12.40 -14.66 -10.57
CA SER A 525 -12.78 -15.99 -11.07
C SER A 525 -13.66 -15.91 -12.32
N MET A 526 -13.09 -16.27 -13.47
CA MET A 526 -13.81 -16.45 -14.74
C MET A 526 -14.54 -17.80 -14.84
N HIS A 527 -14.20 -18.78 -13.98
CA HIS A 527 -14.74 -20.14 -14.04
C HIS A 527 -15.45 -20.56 -12.75
N LEU A 528 -16.44 -21.45 -12.88
CA LEU A 528 -17.25 -21.93 -11.74
C LEU A 528 -16.41 -22.63 -10.66
N ARG A 529 -15.46 -23.50 -11.04
CA ARG A 529 -14.64 -24.24 -10.07
C ARG A 529 -13.74 -23.33 -9.24
N THR A 530 -13.04 -22.40 -9.88
CA THR A 530 -12.18 -21.42 -9.19
C THR A 530 -13.02 -20.48 -8.33
N SER A 531 -14.19 -20.08 -8.81
CA SER A 531 -15.16 -19.27 -8.06
C SER A 531 -15.67 -19.95 -6.79
N ILE A 532 -15.95 -21.27 -6.82
CA ILE A 532 -16.36 -22.03 -5.62
C ILE A 532 -15.25 -22.00 -4.58
N VAL A 533 -13.99 -22.19 -5.00
CA VAL A 533 -12.84 -22.16 -4.07
C VAL A 533 -12.70 -20.79 -3.40
N VAL A 534 -12.83 -19.70 -4.16
CA VAL A 534 -12.77 -18.36 -3.57
C VAL A 534 -13.92 -18.13 -2.59
N LEU A 535 -15.14 -18.55 -2.91
CA LEU A 535 -16.28 -18.44 -2.00
C LEU A 535 -16.10 -19.26 -0.71
N ILE A 536 -15.55 -20.47 -0.82
CA ILE A 536 -15.18 -21.27 0.36
C ILE A 536 -14.14 -20.52 1.19
N LEU A 537 -13.12 -19.96 0.56
CA LEU A 537 -12.06 -19.21 1.24
C LEU A 537 -12.62 -17.97 1.96
N VAL A 538 -13.50 -17.20 1.32
CA VAL A 538 -14.24 -16.09 1.95
C VAL A 538 -15.02 -16.57 3.17
N THR A 539 -15.73 -17.70 3.05
CA THR A 539 -16.51 -18.28 4.14
C THR A 539 -15.62 -18.71 5.32
N VAL A 540 -14.45 -19.30 5.02
CA VAL A 540 -13.46 -19.70 6.04
C VAL A 540 -12.89 -18.48 6.76
N VAL A 541 -12.53 -17.42 6.03
CA VAL A 541 -12.07 -16.15 6.63
C VAL A 541 -13.14 -15.58 7.56
N PHE A 542 -14.38 -15.52 7.10
CA PHE A 542 -15.49 -15.03 7.91
C PHE A 542 -15.67 -15.86 9.19
N ALA A 543 -15.67 -17.19 9.06
CA ALA A 543 -15.74 -18.09 10.20
C ALA A 543 -14.58 -17.89 11.17
N ALA A 544 -13.34 -17.70 10.68
CA ALA A 544 -12.17 -17.43 11.51
C ALA A 544 -12.29 -16.10 12.27
N VAL A 545 -12.73 -15.03 11.61
CA VAL A 545 -12.95 -13.72 12.22
C VAL A 545 -14.03 -13.80 13.31
N VAL A 546 -15.14 -14.48 13.03
CA VAL A 546 -16.23 -14.70 13.99
C VAL A 546 -15.79 -15.57 15.16
N TYR A 547 -15.04 -16.65 14.91
CA TYR A 547 -14.50 -17.54 15.94
C TYR A 547 -13.60 -16.78 16.91
N VAL A 548 -12.66 -15.97 16.40
CA VAL A 548 -11.83 -15.09 17.24
C VAL A 548 -12.69 -14.04 17.96
N ALA A 549 -13.81 -13.59 17.38
CA ALA A 549 -14.77 -12.69 18.02
C ALA A 549 -15.43 -13.31 19.25
N ILE A 550 -15.82 -14.57 19.15
CA ILE A 550 -16.47 -15.32 20.23
C ILE A 550 -15.49 -15.62 21.36
N ILE A 551 -14.29 -16.14 21.05
CA ILE A 551 -13.26 -16.43 22.07
C ILE A 551 -12.90 -15.18 22.86
N GLY A 552 -12.70 -14.05 22.16
CA GLY A 552 -12.38 -12.79 22.83
C GLY A 552 -13.49 -12.32 23.79
N ARG A 553 -14.78 -12.61 23.49
CA ARG A 553 -15.88 -12.35 24.42
C ARG A 553 -15.85 -13.29 25.63
N GLY A 554 -15.62 -14.58 25.41
CA GLY A 554 -15.55 -15.60 26.48
C GLY A 554 -14.40 -15.34 27.47
N GLN A 555 -13.20 -15.01 26.97
CA GLN A 555 -12.07 -14.64 27.82
C GLN A 555 -12.32 -13.36 28.63
N ARG A 556 -13.03 -12.37 28.05
CA ARG A 556 -13.40 -11.13 28.76
C ARG A 556 -14.38 -11.38 29.90
N ALA A 557 -15.36 -12.26 29.71
CA ALA A 557 -16.29 -12.65 30.77
C ALA A 557 -15.57 -13.33 31.94
N ASN A 558 -14.64 -14.24 31.63
CA ASN A 558 -13.90 -14.99 32.64
C ASN A 558 -12.93 -14.10 33.44
N ILE A 559 -12.29 -13.12 32.80
CA ILE A 559 -11.38 -12.20 33.49
C ILE A 559 -12.12 -11.20 34.36
N ASN A 560 -13.27 -10.68 33.92
CA ASN A 560 -14.12 -9.85 34.79
C ASN A 560 -14.57 -10.64 36.04
N GLN A 561 -14.76 -11.95 35.91
CA GLN A 561 -15.09 -12.86 37.01
C GLN A 561 -13.90 -13.15 37.94
N HIS A 562 -12.68 -13.26 37.40
CA HIS A 562 -11.44 -13.41 38.20
C HIS A 562 -11.03 -12.10 38.89
N GLN A 563 -11.20 -10.95 38.23
CA GLN A 563 -10.87 -9.64 38.79
C GLN A 563 -11.85 -9.26 39.90
N SER A 564 -13.15 -9.55 39.74
CA SER A 564 -14.13 -9.39 40.84
C SER A 564 -13.83 -10.30 42.03
N LYS A 565 -13.42 -11.55 41.81
CA LYS A 565 -12.97 -12.46 42.89
C LYS A 565 -11.66 -12.01 43.56
N GLN A 566 -10.70 -11.46 42.81
CA GLN A 566 -9.46 -10.93 43.38
C GLN A 566 -9.67 -9.63 44.15
N THR A 567 -10.51 -8.70 43.69
CA THR A 567 -10.84 -7.48 44.43
C THR A 567 -11.54 -7.81 45.76
N GLN A 568 -12.35 -8.87 45.81
CA GLN A 568 -13.00 -9.34 47.03
C GLN A 568 -12.01 -10.02 48.01
N ASN A 569 -11.08 -10.84 47.50
CA ASN A 569 -10.04 -11.46 48.33
C ASN A 569 -8.97 -10.48 48.82
N GLN A 570 -8.65 -9.43 48.05
CA GLN A 570 -7.63 -8.44 48.42
C GLN A 570 -8.13 -7.42 49.45
N GLN A 571 -9.44 -7.31 49.64
CA GLN A 571 -10.05 -6.55 50.74
C GLN A 571 -10.04 -7.34 52.07
N THR A 572 -9.74 -8.65 52.02
CA THR A 572 -9.67 -9.53 53.20
C THR A 572 -8.24 -9.74 53.72
N ASN A 573 -7.20 -9.54 52.89
CA ASN A 573 -5.80 -9.81 53.24
C ASN A 573 -4.91 -8.54 53.31
N LYS A 574 -5.47 -7.39 53.67
CA LYS A 574 -4.75 -6.10 53.72
C LYS A 574 -4.31 -5.70 55.13
N GLU A 575 -4.05 -6.70 55.98
CA GLU A 575 -3.28 -6.55 57.21
C GLU A 575 -2.06 -7.46 57.06
N ASP A 576 -0.87 -6.87 57.25
CA ASP A 576 0.47 -7.48 57.29
C ASP A 576 1.26 -7.62 55.97
N GLY A 577 2.34 -6.82 55.89
CA GLY A 577 3.53 -7.13 55.09
C GLY A 577 3.92 -6.10 54.03
N MET A 578 4.57 -5.01 54.45
CA MET A 578 5.24 -4.05 53.57
C MET A 578 6.64 -4.57 53.17
N MET A 579 6.83 -4.92 51.90
CA MET A 579 8.16 -4.98 51.28
C MET A 579 8.09 -4.40 49.87
N ASP A 580 8.54 -3.16 49.73
CA ASP A 580 8.62 -2.44 48.46
C ASP A 580 9.71 -3.05 47.58
N THR A 581 9.30 -3.81 46.58
CA THR A 581 10.11 -4.08 45.37
C THR A 581 9.97 -2.85 44.46
N PRO A 582 11.02 -2.39 43.74
CA PRO A 582 10.95 -1.12 43.01
C PRO A 582 9.96 -1.20 41.83
N ARG A 583 8.70 -0.81 42.07
CA ARG A 583 7.59 -0.75 41.11
C ARG A 583 7.94 0.01 39.82
N GLN A 584 8.77 1.04 39.92
CA GLN A 584 9.14 1.88 38.78
C GLN A 584 9.87 1.14 37.66
N THR A 585 10.70 0.12 37.95
CA THR A 585 11.45 -0.61 36.92
C THR A 585 10.55 -1.55 36.13
N GLN A 586 9.52 -2.10 36.78
CA GLN A 586 8.58 -3.06 36.21
C GLN A 586 7.53 -2.36 35.33
N ASP A 587 7.01 -1.22 35.80
CA ASP A 587 6.09 -0.36 35.03
C ASP A 587 6.76 0.20 33.77
N GLN A 588 8.04 0.59 33.87
CA GLN A 588 8.83 1.07 32.73
C GLN A 588 9.05 -0.05 31.69
N GLN A 589 9.40 -1.27 32.14
CA GLN A 589 9.56 -2.43 31.25
C GLN A 589 8.26 -2.85 30.56
N GLU A 590 7.13 -2.77 31.26
CA GLU A 590 5.81 -3.12 30.71
C GLU A 590 5.33 -2.08 29.68
N ALA A 591 5.51 -0.79 29.96
CA ALA A 591 5.25 0.30 29.02
C ALA A 591 6.13 0.21 27.76
N ASP A 592 7.40 -0.15 27.94
CA ASP A 592 8.39 -0.37 26.89
C ASP A 592 8.01 -1.56 25.98
N MET A 593 7.55 -2.67 26.58
CA MET A 593 7.09 -3.86 25.86
C MET A 593 5.80 -3.58 25.07
N LYS A 594 4.88 -2.80 25.65
CA LYS A 594 3.65 -2.35 25.00
C LYS A 594 3.92 -1.47 23.78
N LYS A 595 4.81 -0.49 23.91
CA LYS A 595 5.22 0.39 22.80
C LYS A 595 5.84 -0.38 21.64
N LYS A 596 6.60 -1.43 21.94
CA LYS A 596 7.19 -2.34 20.96
C LYS A 596 6.13 -3.18 20.23
N ALA A 597 5.17 -3.74 20.96
CA ALA A 597 4.08 -4.52 20.39
C ALA A 597 3.19 -3.67 19.45
N ASP A 598 2.92 -2.43 19.84
CA ASP A 598 2.17 -1.46 19.05
C ASP A 598 2.86 -1.10 17.73
N MET A 599 4.15 -0.79 17.81
CA MET A 599 4.95 -0.48 16.64
C MET A 599 5.04 -1.68 15.68
N MET A 600 5.22 -2.88 16.22
CA MET A 600 5.22 -4.12 15.44
C MET A 600 3.88 -4.33 14.73
N ALA A 601 2.77 -4.08 15.42
CA ALA A 601 1.44 -4.20 14.86
C ALA A 601 1.18 -3.17 13.73
N LYS A 602 1.74 -1.94 13.82
CA LYS A 602 1.71 -0.97 12.71
C LYS A 602 2.46 -1.50 11.47
N TYR A 603 3.66 -2.07 11.64
CA TYR A 603 4.41 -2.64 10.52
C TYR A 603 3.73 -3.85 9.89
N LEU A 604 3.16 -4.72 10.72
CA LEU A 604 2.37 -5.87 10.25
C LEU A 604 1.16 -5.44 9.46
N MET A 605 0.50 -4.36 9.88
CA MET A 605 -0.62 -3.82 9.13
C MET A 605 -0.16 -3.34 7.76
N LEU A 606 0.94 -2.60 7.68
CA LEU A 606 1.45 -2.16 6.39
C LEU A 606 1.84 -3.32 5.49
N ALA A 607 2.50 -4.34 6.04
CA ALA A 607 2.86 -5.55 5.30
C ALA A 607 1.63 -6.27 4.74
N GLY A 608 0.59 -6.45 5.56
CA GLY A 608 -0.68 -7.02 5.13
C GLY A 608 -1.38 -6.16 4.08
N ILE A 609 -1.38 -4.83 4.24
CA ILE A 609 -1.95 -3.89 3.26
C ILE A 609 -1.27 -4.01 1.90
N LEU A 610 0.07 -4.05 1.90
CA LEU A 610 0.87 -4.16 0.67
C LEU A 610 0.68 -5.52 0.00
N ALA A 611 0.67 -6.62 0.76
CA ALA A 611 0.37 -7.96 0.25
C ALA A 611 -1.05 -8.06 -0.33
N ALA A 612 -2.06 -7.58 0.41
CA ALA A 612 -3.45 -7.52 -0.05
C ALA A 612 -3.59 -6.71 -1.33
N SER A 613 -2.89 -5.57 -1.43
CA SER A 613 -2.92 -4.70 -2.62
C SER A 613 -2.50 -5.46 -3.86
N VAL A 614 -1.33 -6.08 -3.78
CA VAL A 614 -0.71 -6.74 -4.91
C VAL A 614 -1.52 -7.97 -5.30
N ALA A 615 -1.93 -8.80 -4.32
CA ALA A 615 -2.74 -9.98 -4.56
C ALA A 615 -4.12 -9.63 -5.14
N TYR A 616 -4.73 -8.51 -4.73
CA TYR A 616 -5.98 -8.02 -5.32
C TYR A 616 -5.79 -7.67 -6.80
N LEU A 617 -4.79 -6.84 -7.11
CA LEU A 617 -4.53 -6.37 -8.47
C LEU A 617 -4.15 -7.50 -9.42
N THR A 618 -3.27 -8.40 -9.00
CA THR A 618 -2.82 -9.53 -9.84
C THR A 618 -3.85 -10.65 -9.91
N GLY A 619 -4.80 -10.70 -8.97
CA GLY A 619 -5.96 -11.58 -9.07
C GLY A 619 -6.96 -11.12 -10.13
N LEU A 620 -7.12 -9.81 -10.34
CA LEU A 620 -7.97 -9.24 -11.38
C LEU A 620 -7.27 -9.16 -12.75
N LYS A 621 -5.93 -9.04 -12.75
CA LYS A 621 -5.07 -9.06 -13.94
C LYS A 621 -4.04 -10.20 -13.82
N PRO A 622 -4.42 -11.43 -14.20
CA PRO A 622 -3.57 -12.60 -14.05
C PRO A 622 -2.32 -12.53 -14.97
N PRO A 623 -1.26 -13.28 -14.61
CA PRO A 623 -0.01 -13.33 -15.38
C PRO A 623 -0.27 -13.88 -16.77
N GLY A 624 0.50 -13.38 -17.73
CA GLY A 624 0.27 -13.71 -19.15
C GLY A 624 -0.75 -12.78 -19.82
N GLY A 625 -1.53 -12.03 -19.05
CA GLY A 625 -2.59 -11.19 -19.58
C GLY A 625 -3.87 -11.99 -19.86
N LEU A 626 -4.77 -11.35 -20.60
CA LEU A 626 -6.09 -11.89 -20.95
C LEU A 626 -6.21 -11.94 -22.47
N TRP A 627 -6.88 -12.96 -22.99
CA TRP A 627 -7.27 -13.02 -24.40
C TRP A 627 -8.18 -11.83 -24.73
N ARG A 628 -8.06 -11.29 -25.95
CA ARG A 628 -8.83 -10.09 -26.35
C ARG A 628 -9.85 -10.37 -27.46
N ASP A 629 -9.82 -11.58 -28.00
CA ASP A 629 -10.58 -12.05 -29.14
C ASP A 629 -11.12 -13.46 -28.91
N GLU A 630 -12.00 -13.88 -29.83
CA GLU A 630 -12.58 -15.21 -29.86
C GLU A 630 -11.93 -16.01 -30.99
N GLY A 631 -11.33 -17.16 -30.69
CA GLY A 631 -10.66 -17.95 -31.71
C GLY A 631 -9.81 -19.07 -31.13
N ASN A 632 -9.35 -19.99 -31.99
CA ASN A 632 -8.28 -20.96 -31.70
C ASN A 632 -8.39 -21.77 -30.39
N GLY A 633 -9.59 -21.95 -29.84
CA GLY A 633 -9.85 -22.69 -28.61
C GLY A 633 -9.83 -21.86 -27.31
N HIS A 634 -9.66 -20.54 -27.40
CA HIS A 634 -9.76 -19.60 -26.27
C HIS A 634 -10.99 -18.68 -26.39
N SER A 635 -11.33 -17.99 -25.30
CA SER A 635 -12.39 -16.97 -25.26
C SER A 635 -11.86 -15.66 -24.72
N ALA A 636 -12.35 -14.55 -25.23
CA ALA A 636 -11.94 -13.22 -24.79
C ALA A 636 -12.19 -13.04 -23.29
N GLY A 637 -11.27 -12.33 -22.64
CA GLY A 637 -11.26 -12.11 -21.20
C GLY A 637 -10.78 -13.29 -20.37
N ASN A 638 -10.60 -14.49 -20.96
CA ASN A 638 -9.99 -15.61 -20.23
C ASN A 638 -8.49 -15.34 -20.01
N PRO A 639 -7.93 -15.79 -18.88
CA PRO A 639 -6.49 -15.69 -18.63
C PRO A 639 -5.70 -16.54 -19.63
N VAL A 640 -4.69 -15.94 -20.27
CA VAL A 640 -3.86 -16.63 -21.28
C VAL A 640 -3.18 -17.86 -20.66
N LEU A 641 -2.63 -17.71 -19.44
CA LEU A 641 -2.02 -18.81 -18.71
C LEU A 641 -2.99 -19.96 -18.40
N TYR A 642 -4.30 -19.71 -18.30
CA TYR A 642 -5.29 -20.77 -18.04
C TYR A 642 -5.42 -21.74 -19.21
N ASP A 643 -5.41 -21.22 -20.44
CA ASP A 643 -5.60 -22.04 -21.65
C ASP A 643 -4.30 -22.77 -22.04
N ILE A 644 -3.12 -22.17 -21.79
CA ILE A 644 -1.81 -22.79 -22.08
C ILE A 644 -1.43 -23.82 -21.02
N ASP A 645 -1.48 -23.43 -19.74
CA ASP A 645 -1.14 -24.32 -18.62
C ASP A 645 -2.08 -24.08 -17.43
N LYS A 646 -3.22 -24.76 -17.51
CA LYS A 646 -4.24 -24.77 -16.46
C LYS A 646 -3.71 -25.16 -15.08
N ARG A 647 -2.69 -26.02 -14.97
CA ARG A 647 -2.15 -26.43 -13.66
C ARG A 647 -1.41 -25.27 -13.02
N ARG A 648 -0.60 -24.56 -13.80
CA ARG A 648 0.14 -23.39 -13.35
C ARG A 648 -0.76 -22.21 -13.05
N TYR A 649 -1.75 -21.95 -13.90
CA TYR A 649 -2.76 -20.94 -13.59
C TYR A 649 -3.48 -21.26 -12.27
N ASN A 650 -3.94 -22.50 -12.06
CA ASN A 650 -4.62 -22.87 -10.82
C ASN A 650 -3.70 -22.71 -9.60
N ALA A 651 -2.42 -23.10 -9.72
CA ALA A 651 -1.43 -22.90 -8.65
C ALA A 651 -1.23 -21.41 -8.33
N PHE A 652 -1.09 -20.57 -9.36
CA PHE A 652 -1.03 -19.11 -9.20
C PHE A 652 -2.29 -18.59 -8.51
N PHE A 653 -3.46 -18.92 -9.07
CA PHE A 653 -4.74 -18.36 -8.68
C PHE A 653 -5.11 -18.69 -7.24
N TYR A 654 -4.96 -19.96 -6.83
CA TYR A 654 -5.26 -20.38 -5.46
C TYR A 654 -4.28 -19.81 -4.46
N SER A 655 -2.99 -19.76 -4.80
CA SER A 655 -1.98 -19.18 -3.90
C SER A 655 -2.20 -17.67 -3.76
N ASN A 656 -2.42 -16.95 -4.87
CA ASN A 656 -2.68 -15.51 -4.85
C ASN A 656 -3.97 -15.16 -4.07
N SER A 657 -5.04 -15.93 -4.25
CA SER A 657 -6.30 -15.76 -3.49
C SER A 657 -6.11 -16.04 -1.99
N THR A 658 -5.31 -17.06 -1.66
CA THR A 658 -4.96 -17.40 -0.27
C THR A 658 -4.18 -16.28 0.40
N SER A 659 -3.21 -15.69 -0.31
CA SER A 659 -2.47 -14.51 0.16
C SER A 659 -3.42 -13.35 0.45
N PHE A 660 -4.25 -12.95 -0.52
CA PHE A 660 -5.21 -11.85 -0.34
C PHE A 660 -6.09 -12.04 0.91
N MET A 661 -6.65 -13.23 1.09
CA MET A 661 -7.51 -13.56 2.22
C MET A 661 -6.76 -13.63 3.56
N ALA A 662 -5.54 -14.15 3.56
CA ALA A 662 -4.66 -14.14 4.72
C ALA A 662 -4.29 -12.71 5.14
N SER A 663 -3.93 -11.84 4.19
CA SER A 663 -3.63 -10.44 4.43
C SER A 663 -4.84 -9.68 4.99
N ILE A 664 -6.05 -9.88 4.43
CA ILE A 664 -7.29 -9.27 4.94
C ILE A 664 -7.59 -9.76 6.36
N THR A 665 -7.37 -11.04 6.65
CA THR A 665 -7.51 -11.60 8.01
C THR A 665 -6.55 -10.92 8.98
N VAL A 666 -5.28 -10.73 8.59
CA VAL A 666 -4.28 -10.00 9.39
C VAL A 666 -4.73 -8.56 9.65
N ILE A 667 -5.19 -7.83 8.62
CA ILE A 667 -5.69 -6.45 8.76
C ILE A 667 -6.86 -6.38 9.75
N VAL A 668 -7.87 -7.25 9.60
CA VAL A 668 -9.05 -7.26 10.49
C VAL A 668 -8.67 -7.61 11.93
N LEU A 669 -7.81 -8.60 12.13
CA LEU A 669 -7.34 -8.99 13.46
C LEU A 669 -6.52 -7.89 14.13
N LEU A 670 -5.63 -7.23 13.39
CA LEU A 670 -4.82 -6.11 13.90
C LEU A 670 -5.67 -4.89 14.21
N LEU A 671 -6.58 -4.55 13.31
CA LEU A 671 -7.52 -3.44 13.48
C LEU A 671 -8.38 -3.66 14.73
N ARG A 672 -8.87 -4.89 14.95
CA ARG A 672 -9.58 -5.25 16.17
C ARG A 672 -8.71 -5.15 17.43
N ARG A 673 -7.48 -5.66 17.39
CA ARG A 673 -6.55 -5.61 18.52
C ARG A 673 -6.26 -4.16 18.93
N MET A 674 -6.01 -3.29 17.96
CA MET A 674 -5.74 -1.87 18.21
C MET A 674 -6.98 -1.07 18.59
N THR A 675 -8.18 -1.44 18.12
CA THR A 675 -9.42 -0.69 18.43
C THR A 675 -10.03 -1.04 19.79
N LYS A 676 -9.91 -2.27 20.28
CA LYS A 676 -10.54 -2.67 21.56
C LYS A 676 -9.64 -2.49 22.79
N GLY A 677 -8.40 -2.07 22.63
CA GLY A 677 -7.45 -1.95 23.75
C GLY A 677 -7.19 -3.29 24.44
N ASP A 678 -7.40 -4.41 23.73
CA ASP A 678 -7.28 -5.79 24.22
C ASP A 678 -5.79 -6.21 24.22
N GLU A 679 -4.92 -5.33 24.73
CA GLU A 679 -3.48 -5.32 24.51
C GLU A 679 -2.75 -6.56 25.04
N HIS A 680 -3.34 -7.29 26.00
CA HIS A 680 -2.72 -8.43 26.68
C HIS A 680 -3.39 -9.80 26.44
N LYS A 681 -4.43 -9.92 25.60
CA LYS A 681 -5.33 -11.10 25.69
C LYS A 681 -5.61 -11.86 24.39
N LEU A 682 -5.37 -11.28 23.21
CA LEU A 682 -5.49 -12.03 21.97
C LEU A 682 -4.18 -12.80 21.69
N PRO A 683 -4.22 -14.13 21.47
CA PRO A 683 -3.02 -14.87 21.10
C PRO A 683 -2.45 -14.28 19.79
N LEU A 684 -1.14 -14.05 19.75
CA LEU A 684 -0.44 -13.53 18.57
C LEU A 684 -0.25 -14.59 17.49
N TRP A 685 -0.37 -15.87 17.86
CA TRP A 685 -0.12 -17.01 16.98
C TRP A 685 -1.04 -17.09 15.73
N PRO A 686 -2.35 -16.78 15.79
CA PRO A 686 -3.20 -16.68 14.59
C PRO A 686 -2.74 -15.61 13.60
N MET A 687 -2.21 -14.48 14.08
CA MET A 687 -1.65 -13.44 13.19
C MET A 687 -0.35 -13.92 12.55
N HIS A 688 0.52 -14.56 13.33
CA HIS A 688 1.79 -15.09 12.84
C HIS A 688 1.60 -16.20 11.81
N THR A 689 0.64 -17.10 12.03
CA THR A 689 0.30 -18.18 11.09
C THR A 689 -0.33 -17.63 9.82
N ALA A 690 -1.25 -16.65 9.91
CA ALA A 690 -1.82 -16.00 8.74
C ALA A 690 -0.75 -15.27 7.91
N MET A 691 0.21 -14.59 8.54
CA MET A 691 1.30 -13.92 7.82
C MET A 691 2.25 -14.90 7.13
N LEU A 692 2.59 -16.02 7.79
CA LEU A 692 3.40 -17.06 7.15
C LEU A 692 2.66 -17.69 5.97
N LEU A 693 1.36 -17.96 6.14
CA LEU A 693 0.51 -18.44 5.07
C LEU A 693 0.50 -17.43 3.90
N ASP A 694 0.38 -16.14 4.18
CA ASP A 694 0.43 -15.07 3.18
C ASP A 694 1.76 -15.07 2.39
N MET A 695 2.90 -15.09 3.08
CA MET A 695 4.21 -15.15 2.43
C MET A 695 4.41 -16.40 1.58
N LEU A 696 4.02 -17.57 2.10
CA LEU A 696 4.10 -18.85 1.36
C LEU A 696 3.21 -18.81 0.12
N ALA A 697 2.03 -18.20 0.25
CA ALA A 697 1.06 -18.08 -0.82
C ALA A 697 1.50 -17.07 -1.90
N LEU A 698 2.08 -15.92 -1.53
CA LEU A 698 2.73 -15.01 -2.48
C LEU A 698 3.90 -15.68 -3.20
N LEU A 699 4.71 -16.45 -2.49
CA LEU A 699 5.85 -17.16 -3.08
C LEU A 699 5.38 -18.20 -4.11
N GLY A 700 4.36 -18.99 -3.76
CA GLY A 700 3.76 -19.97 -4.66
C GLY A 700 3.12 -19.31 -5.88
N ALA A 701 2.43 -18.19 -5.68
CA ALA A 701 1.85 -17.40 -6.78
C ALA A 701 2.94 -16.85 -7.70
N TYR A 702 3.98 -16.23 -7.15
CA TYR A 702 5.10 -15.70 -7.92
C TYR A 702 5.77 -16.79 -8.76
N ALA A 703 6.08 -17.94 -8.17
CA ALA A 703 6.72 -19.04 -8.89
C ALA A 703 5.87 -19.56 -10.05
N ALA A 704 4.56 -19.73 -9.81
CA ALA A 704 3.62 -20.23 -10.81
C ALA A 704 3.38 -19.23 -11.95
N GLY A 705 3.32 -17.93 -11.63
CA GLY A 705 2.94 -16.88 -12.57
C GLY A 705 4.08 -16.16 -13.30
N SER A 706 5.28 -16.08 -12.72
CA SER A 706 6.40 -15.30 -13.31
C SER A 706 7.21 -16.05 -14.36
N THR A 707 7.20 -17.38 -14.29
CA THR A 707 7.89 -18.22 -15.28
C THR A 707 6.94 -18.52 -16.42
N ARG A 708 7.43 -18.86 -17.60
CA ARG A 708 6.57 -19.25 -18.74
C ARG A 708 7.02 -20.56 -19.37
N ASN A 709 8.32 -20.86 -19.28
CA ASN A 709 8.91 -22.15 -19.62
C ASN A 709 9.29 -23.02 -18.41
N TRP A 710 9.20 -24.34 -18.58
CA TRP A 710 9.44 -25.34 -17.53
C TRP A 710 10.86 -25.31 -16.94
N CYS A 711 11.88 -24.98 -17.75
CA CYS A 711 13.26 -24.83 -17.28
C CYS A 711 13.38 -23.68 -16.28
N THR A 712 12.86 -22.50 -16.63
CA THR A 712 12.88 -21.32 -15.77
C THR A 712 12.01 -21.50 -14.53
N PHE A 713 10.92 -22.27 -14.64
CA PHE A 713 10.08 -22.68 -13.49
C PHE A 713 10.83 -23.54 -12.48
N LYS A 714 11.61 -24.53 -12.94
CA LYS A 714 12.48 -25.32 -12.06
C LYS A 714 13.52 -24.44 -11.36
N ASP A 715 14.14 -23.53 -12.10
CA ASP A 715 15.14 -22.61 -11.56
C ASP A 715 14.55 -21.64 -10.53
N ALA A 716 13.33 -21.15 -10.78
CA ALA A 716 12.57 -20.34 -9.81
C ALA A 716 12.30 -21.12 -8.52
N ILE A 717 11.77 -22.35 -8.65
CA ILE A 717 11.51 -23.20 -7.49
C ILE A 717 12.81 -23.52 -6.74
N LEU A 718 13.90 -23.81 -7.45
CA LEU A 718 15.21 -24.10 -6.86
C LEU A 718 15.77 -22.89 -6.11
N LEU A 719 15.54 -21.67 -6.60
CA LEU A 719 15.92 -20.42 -5.92
C LEU A 719 15.05 -20.13 -4.68
N LEU A 720 13.77 -20.49 -4.72
CA LEU A 720 12.81 -20.18 -3.66
C LEU A 720 12.73 -21.27 -2.57
N LEU A 721 13.13 -22.51 -2.85
CA LEU A 721 13.18 -23.64 -1.90
C LEU A 721 14.08 -23.39 -0.68
N PRO A 722 15.31 -22.86 -0.81
CA PRO A 722 16.17 -22.52 0.33
C PRO A 722 15.53 -21.45 1.23
N VAL A 723 14.84 -20.47 0.63
CA VAL A 723 14.09 -19.45 1.36
C VAL A 723 12.95 -20.08 2.15
N LEU A 724 12.20 -20.98 1.52
CA LEU A 724 11.11 -21.74 2.16
C LEU A 724 11.61 -22.56 3.35
N GLY A 725 12.68 -23.34 3.13
CA GLY A 725 13.29 -24.18 4.17
C GLY A 725 13.78 -23.33 5.34
N PHE A 726 14.44 -22.21 5.06
CA PHE A 726 14.91 -21.28 6.09
C PHE A 726 13.77 -20.70 6.92
N VAL A 727 12.69 -20.21 6.29
CA VAL A 727 11.52 -19.65 7.00
C VAL A 727 10.83 -20.70 7.87
N VAL A 728 10.65 -21.92 7.35
CA VAL A 728 10.01 -23.03 8.08
C VAL A 728 10.87 -23.48 9.27
N ILE A 729 12.17 -23.66 9.08
CA ILE A 729 13.11 -24.04 10.15
C ILE A 729 13.08 -22.99 11.26
N LEU A 730 13.10 -21.71 10.91
CA LEU A 730 13.03 -20.63 11.88
C LEU A 730 11.71 -20.61 12.68
N PHE A 731 10.58 -20.89 12.04
CA PHE A 731 9.29 -20.96 12.71
C PHE A 731 9.23 -22.09 13.74
N PHE A 732 9.67 -23.29 13.36
CA PHE A 732 9.68 -24.45 14.26
C PHE A 732 10.72 -24.29 15.38
N TRP A 733 11.87 -23.68 15.10
CA TRP A 733 12.87 -23.38 16.12
C TRP A 733 12.33 -22.42 17.19
N LYS A 734 11.51 -21.42 16.79
CA LYS A 734 10.84 -20.53 17.74
C LYS A 734 9.83 -21.27 18.61
N LYS A 735 8.96 -22.11 18.02
CA LYS A 735 7.92 -22.85 18.76
C LYS A 735 8.52 -23.78 19.82
N GLY A 736 9.62 -24.47 19.50
CA GLY A 736 10.33 -25.34 20.45
C GLY A 736 11.04 -24.59 21.59
N GLY A 737 11.23 -23.27 21.48
CA GLY A 737 11.77 -22.42 22.54
C GLY A 737 10.72 -21.95 23.55
N GLU A 738 9.48 -21.73 23.11
CA GLU A 738 8.35 -21.31 23.97
C GLU A 738 7.86 -22.47 24.85
N GLU A 739 7.77 -23.70 24.33
CA GLU A 739 7.35 -24.89 25.10
C GLU A 739 8.33 -25.29 26.21
N LYS A 740 9.63 -24.97 26.07
CA LYS A 740 10.64 -25.23 27.11
C LYS A 740 10.58 -24.26 28.29
N HIS A 741 9.94 -23.10 28.13
CA HIS A 741 9.84 -22.09 29.19
C HIS A 741 8.59 -22.23 30.05
N ASP A 742 7.53 -22.87 29.53
CA ASP A 742 6.29 -23.18 30.28
C ASP A 742 6.33 -24.53 31.00
N GLY A 743 7.27 -25.43 30.65
CA GLY A 743 7.47 -26.72 31.34
C GLY A 743 8.32 -26.66 32.61
N SER A 744 8.74 -25.46 33.03
CA SER A 744 9.52 -25.24 34.24
C SER A 744 8.86 -24.20 35.13
N LYS A 745 7.63 -24.49 35.58
CA LYS A 745 7.02 -23.88 36.75
C LYS A 745 6.27 -24.91 37.55
#